data_AF-C4Y4U4-F1
#
_entry.id   AF-C4Y4U4-F1
#
_cell.length_a   1.000
_cell.length_b   1.000
_cell.length_c   1.000
_cell.angle_alpha   90.00
_cell.angle_beta   90.00
_cell.angle_gamma   90.00
#
_symmetry.space_group_name_H-M   'P 1'
#
loop_
_entity.id
_entity.type
_entity.pdbx_description
1 polymer ?
#
loop_
_entity_poly.entity_id
_entity_poly.type
_entity_poly.pdbx_seq_one_letter_code
_entity_poly.pdbx_strand_id
1 'polypeptide(L)'
;MKLAPETVKKLQSNTENVRNICILAHVDHGKTSLSDSLLATNGIISQRMAGKVRYLDSREDEQLRGITMEASAISLYFRVMRRKEGSDETETKEHLINLIDSPGHIDFSSEVSTASRLCDGAVVLVDVVEGVCSQTVNVLRQCWVDNLKPLLVINKIDRLITEWKLTPLEAYQHISRIIEQVNSVIGSFFAGERMEDDMKWREAGATEEFVEKSDSDLYFTPEKNNVIFASAIDGWAFSINTFARIYSAKLGFSHSALSKTLWGEFYLDMKNKKVIPGSKLKPSQSSLKPLFVSLILEQIWNIYDACVIERDDAKLEKIISKLGANISQRDLRSKDYKSLLNVIMSQWIPLSHALLGAVIEYLPNPKKAQQERIEKILDECLYSTVTDKNIDKSSLMEPSFKEAMINCDSSDPDEHTLAYVSKMLSVPDSELPKEVTAGPTQEEVMERQRKAREQAKKVSEAAAALADARLADQDDDIYLETKPDQFQWEFEEDEDEDDDQPLEKETLVAFTRVYSGELSKGQLVCVVGPKYDPSLPRNHPTNVQQIIEDVEVEDLLLIMGREFVRVDSVPAGNLVGVVGLGDIILKNATIMSEVPDDKAYLNFASTSTLIHNKPIMQVAIEPQNPLKLFKLERGLDLLSKADPVLEWYVDDDSGELIVCVAGELHLERCLKDLEKRFAPGCDVVIKEPVIPFREGLAYESGTSQTSVTIHVGNDAEVEKDEVDLQIKVFPMPSEVTNFLIAHEEEISEVVSFGLRHSVNEAVSHAADLRGKLISFIEQNPLDTDLKAIFADAVQFVDCIVSFGPKRVGPNFFVEDPNNNSQFRRMFTEEQSEKFALESNVLNGFQLAMNEGPLASEPIQGTITVLRKSYKPEAEELLLNLPGRVLKRTKQLIHEEFLKNSPRLFLAMYTCEIQTSPEVLGKVYAVIQKRGGTIISEEMKEGTPFFIINSRIPVVEAFGFSEEIRKRTSGAASPQLVFDGFDMLDIDPFWVPHTEEELEELGTFAERENVARRYMNGIRRRKGLFVDEKVVKNAEKQRTLKKD
;
A
#
# COMPACT_ATOMS: atom_id res chain seq x y z
N MET A 1 10.32 -6.51 32.59
CA MET A 1 10.73 -5.39 33.47
C MET A 1 10.21 -4.13 32.80
N LYS A 2 9.23 -3.42 33.39
CA LYS A 2 8.74 -2.16 32.77
C LYS A 2 9.91 -1.17 32.73
N LEU A 3 10.20 -0.63 31.55
CA LEU A 3 11.26 0.36 31.34
C LEU A 3 10.93 1.62 32.14
N ALA A 4 11.83 2.05 33.01
CA ALA A 4 11.67 3.32 33.70
C ALA A 4 11.91 4.47 32.69
N PRO A 5 11.12 5.55 32.70
CA PRO A 5 11.29 6.70 31.80
C PRO A 5 12.71 7.28 31.83
N GLU A 6 13.35 7.33 33.00
CA GLU A 6 14.72 7.81 33.17
C GLU A 6 15.74 6.96 32.39
N THR A 7 15.56 5.63 32.39
CA THR A 7 16.42 4.70 31.64
C THR A 7 16.25 4.90 30.14
N VAL A 8 15.00 5.11 29.69
CA VAL A 8 14.71 5.40 28.27
C VAL A 8 15.40 6.68 27.85
N LYS A 9 15.23 7.78 28.59
CA LYS A 9 15.87 9.08 28.30
C LYS A 9 17.39 8.96 28.20
N LYS A 10 18.02 8.24 29.15
CA LYS A 10 19.47 7.99 29.12
C LYS A 10 19.91 7.24 27.86
N LEU A 11 19.16 6.24 27.41
CA LEU A 11 19.52 5.46 26.23
C LEU A 11 19.24 6.22 24.93
N GLN A 12 18.13 6.95 24.86
CA GLN A 12 17.76 7.77 23.70
C GLN A 12 18.77 8.88 23.44
N SER A 13 19.34 9.48 24.50
CA SER A 13 20.39 10.51 24.38
C SER A 13 21.67 10.00 23.71
N ASN A 14 21.91 8.68 23.72
CA ASN A 14 23.06 8.08 23.04
C ASN A 14 22.61 7.29 21.81
N THR A 15 22.65 7.96 20.66
CA THR A 15 22.24 7.41 19.35
C THR A 15 23.02 6.16 18.95
N GLU A 16 24.23 5.93 19.47
CA GLU A 16 24.98 4.70 19.15
C GLU A 16 24.34 3.43 19.73
N ASN A 17 23.58 3.57 20.81
CA ASN A 17 22.94 2.47 21.51
C ASN A 17 21.51 2.19 21.03
N VAL A 18 21.00 3.00 20.09
CA VAL A 18 19.67 2.85 19.50
C VAL A 18 19.74 2.02 18.22
N ARG A 19 18.73 1.19 17.96
CA ARG A 19 18.51 0.51 16.67
C ARG A 19 17.04 0.61 16.29
N ASN A 20 16.74 1.16 15.13
CA ASN A 20 15.38 1.18 14.59
C ASN A 20 15.25 0.06 13.54
N ILE A 21 14.40 -0.93 13.81
CA ILE A 21 14.22 -2.10 12.95
C ILE A 21 12.76 -2.34 12.62
N CYS A 22 12.46 -2.77 11.40
CA CYS A 22 11.16 -3.33 11.04
C CYS A 22 11.28 -4.84 10.80
N ILE A 23 10.23 -5.62 11.09
CA ILE A 23 10.15 -7.02 10.66
C ILE A 23 9.28 -7.11 9.41
N LEU A 24 9.88 -7.55 8.31
CA LEU A 24 9.23 -7.70 7.03
C LEU A 24 9.13 -9.18 6.65
N ALA A 25 7.94 -9.64 6.31
CA ALA A 25 7.72 -11.04 5.98
C ALA A 25 6.49 -11.20 5.09
N HIS A 26 6.46 -12.29 4.32
CA HIS A 26 5.21 -12.76 3.71
C HIS A 26 4.22 -13.19 4.82
N VAL A 27 2.93 -13.22 4.49
CA VAL A 27 1.87 -13.77 5.36
C VAL A 27 2.28 -15.17 5.85
N ASP A 28 2.01 -15.47 7.12
CA ASP A 28 2.28 -16.77 7.75
C ASP A 28 3.75 -17.23 7.80
N HIS A 29 4.75 -16.41 7.46
CA HIS A 29 6.17 -16.75 7.68
C HIS A 29 6.59 -16.76 9.16
N GLY A 30 5.66 -16.55 10.10
CA GLY A 30 5.89 -16.62 11.55
C GLY A 30 6.37 -15.30 12.18
N LYS A 31 6.05 -14.17 11.55
CA LYS A 31 6.36 -12.81 12.01
C LYS A 31 5.84 -12.54 13.43
N THR A 32 4.54 -12.69 13.67
CA THR A 32 3.94 -12.43 14.98
C THR A 32 4.50 -13.36 16.07
N SER A 33 4.79 -14.62 15.72
CA SER A 33 5.42 -15.57 16.66
C SER A 33 6.85 -15.16 17.03
N LEU A 34 7.58 -14.56 16.07
CA LEU A 34 8.91 -13.99 16.31
C LEU A 34 8.80 -12.77 17.25
N SER A 35 7.89 -11.83 16.94
CA SER A 35 7.63 -10.63 17.74
C SER A 35 7.29 -11.00 19.19
N ASP A 36 6.35 -11.93 19.41
CA ASP A 36 5.99 -12.41 20.75
C ASP A 36 7.20 -12.98 21.51
N SER A 37 8.06 -13.76 20.84
CA SER A 37 9.25 -14.34 21.46
C SER A 37 10.25 -13.26 21.93
N LEU A 38 10.33 -12.13 21.21
CA LEU A 38 11.11 -10.97 21.62
C LEU A 38 10.49 -10.28 22.85
N LEU A 39 9.17 -10.09 22.86
CA LEU A 39 8.42 -9.50 23.98
C LEU A 39 8.54 -10.32 25.27
N ALA A 40 8.56 -11.64 25.15
CA ALA A 40 8.66 -12.54 26.29
C ALA A 40 10.00 -12.42 27.02
N THR A 41 11.06 -12.10 26.28
CA THR A 41 12.41 -11.94 26.85
C THR A 41 12.52 -10.66 27.67
N ASN A 42 11.83 -9.60 27.25
CA ASN A 42 11.78 -8.34 28.00
C ASN A 42 10.82 -8.38 29.19
N GLY A 43 10.11 -9.51 29.37
CA GLY A 43 9.14 -9.72 30.44
C GLY A 43 7.92 -8.82 30.32
N ILE A 44 7.55 -8.48 29.07
CA ILE A 44 6.26 -7.84 28.74
C ILE A 44 5.18 -8.91 28.74
N ILE A 45 5.47 -10.05 28.10
CA ILE A 45 4.64 -11.26 28.16
C ILE A 45 5.39 -12.39 28.88
N SER A 46 4.66 -13.40 29.35
CA SER A 46 5.28 -14.58 29.93
C SER A 46 5.81 -15.53 28.84
N GLN A 47 6.94 -16.19 29.10
CA GLN A 47 7.58 -17.14 28.17
C GLN A 47 6.66 -18.29 27.71
N ARG A 48 5.70 -18.72 28.55
CA ARG A 48 4.73 -19.77 28.18
C ARG A 48 3.66 -19.31 27.20
N MET A 49 3.42 -18.00 27.16
CA MET A 49 2.43 -17.36 26.30
C MET A 49 3.05 -16.81 25.01
N ALA A 50 4.38 -16.85 24.89
CA ALA A 50 5.11 -16.48 23.69
C ALA A 50 4.66 -17.31 22.49
N GLY A 51 4.38 -16.64 21.37
CA GLY A 51 3.95 -17.24 20.11
C GLY A 51 2.48 -17.66 20.05
N LYS A 52 1.70 -17.44 21.13
CA LYS A 52 0.28 -17.80 21.22
C LYS A 52 -0.65 -16.60 21.39
N VAL A 53 -0.20 -15.56 22.09
CA VAL A 53 -1.06 -14.40 22.45
C VAL A 53 -1.17 -13.41 21.31
N ARG A 54 -0.14 -13.29 20.45
CA ARG A 54 -0.06 -12.26 19.41
C ARG A 54 -0.27 -10.87 20.01
N TYR A 55 0.63 -10.47 20.91
CA TYR A 55 0.43 -9.27 21.74
C TYR A 55 0.30 -7.98 20.93
N LEU A 56 1.07 -7.87 19.84
CA LEU A 56 1.07 -6.70 18.95
C LEU A 56 -0.17 -6.60 18.06
N ASP A 57 -0.86 -7.72 17.84
CA ASP A 57 -2.16 -7.72 17.16
C ASP A 57 -3.21 -7.28 18.21
N SER A 58 -3.40 -5.98 18.38
CA SER A 58 -4.28 -5.40 19.41
C SER A 58 -5.75 -5.63 19.08
N ARG A 59 -6.09 -5.66 17.79
CA ARG A 59 -7.47 -5.71 17.29
C ARG A 59 -8.03 -7.13 17.35
N GLU A 60 -9.33 -7.23 17.60
CA GLU A 60 -10.02 -8.54 17.68
C GLU A 60 -10.06 -9.27 16.33
N ASP A 61 -10.23 -8.51 15.24
CA ASP A 61 -10.27 -9.05 13.88
C ASP A 61 -8.90 -9.59 13.42
N GLU A 62 -7.80 -8.93 13.77
CA GLU A 62 -6.43 -9.42 13.57
C GLU A 62 -6.20 -10.76 14.29
N GLN A 63 -6.63 -10.86 15.56
CA GLN A 63 -6.50 -12.08 16.35
C GLN A 63 -7.32 -13.24 15.77
N LEU A 64 -8.56 -12.97 15.33
CA LEU A 64 -9.46 -13.95 14.73
C LEU A 64 -8.94 -14.46 13.38
N ARG A 65 -8.44 -13.56 12.52
CA ARG A 65 -7.91 -13.91 11.19
C ARG A 65 -6.50 -14.49 11.25
N GLY A 66 -5.75 -14.11 12.28
CA GLY A 66 -4.35 -14.48 12.46
C GLY A 66 -3.37 -13.79 11.53
N ILE A 67 -3.75 -12.63 11.02
CA ILE A 67 -2.91 -11.76 10.19
C ILE A 67 -2.82 -10.39 10.85
N THR A 68 -1.63 -9.80 10.83
CA THR A 68 -1.45 -8.40 11.23
C THR A 68 -1.94 -7.49 10.10
N MET A 69 -2.74 -6.48 10.45
CA MET A 69 -3.32 -5.51 9.53
C MET A 69 -2.79 -4.09 9.77
N GLU A 70 -2.39 -3.75 10.98
CA GLU A 70 -1.79 -2.44 11.32
C GLU A 70 -0.33 -2.58 11.77
N ALA A 71 0.52 -1.62 11.37
CA ALA A 71 1.87 -1.57 11.88
C ALA A 71 1.88 -1.08 13.35
N SER A 72 2.49 -1.88 14.23
CA SER A 72 2.64 -1.57 15.66
C SER A 72 4.10 -1.40 16.04
N ALA A 73 4.41 -0.36 16.82
CA ALA A 73 5.77 -0.07 17.28
C ALA A 73 5.97 -0.43 18.77
N ILE A 74 7.15 -0.93 19.10
CA ILE A 74 7.55 -1.23 20.48
C ILE A 74 9.05 -1.01 20.71
N SER A 75 9.41 -0.41 21.85
CA SER A 75 10.80 -0.30 22.27
C SER A 75 11.22 -1.44 23.19
N LEU A 76 12.26 -2.15 22.78
CA LEU A 76 12.85 -3.29 23.48
C LEU A 76 14.17 -2.90 24.16
N TYR A 77 14.32 -3.29 25.42
CA TYR A 77 15.55 -3.09 26.17
C TYR A 77 16.43 -4.33 26.12
N PHE A 78 17.69 -4.19 25.71
CA PHE A 78 18.62 -5.32 25.63
C PHE A 78 19.97 -4.97 26.25
N ARG A 79 20.53 -5.93 27.01
CA ARG A 79 21.86 -5.79 27.64
C ARG A 79 22.83 -6.79 27.03
N VAL A 80 23.92 -6.28 26.45
CA VAL A 80 25.01 -7.09 25.93
C VAL A 80 26.14 -7.10 26.95
N MET A 81 26.54 -8.31 27.38
CA MET A 81 27.72 -8.48 28.23
C MET A 81 28.88 -8.97 27.35
N ARG A 82 29.93 -8.17 27.21
CA ARG A 82 31.13 -8.52 26.45
C ARG A 82 32.32 -8.62 27.39
N ARG A 83 33.21 -9.61 27.18
CA ARG A 83 34.53 -9.57 27.79
C ARG A 83 35.39 -8.57 27.01
N LYS A 84 36.04 -7.67 27.73
CA LYS A 84 36.91 -6.66 27.13
C LYS A 84 38.16 -7.34 26.58
N GLU A 85 38.54 -7.07 25.32
CA GLU A 85 39.70 -7.73 24.72
C GLU A 85 40.97 -7.45 25.53
N GLY A 86 41.61 -8.51 26.04
CA GLY A 86 42.84 -8.41 26.83
C GLY A 86 42.69 -8.21 28.34
N SER A 87 41.46 -8.25 28.90
CA SER A 87 41.24 -8.24 30.36
C SER A 87 40.07 -9.15 30.77
N ASP A 88 40.06 -9.64 32.02
CA ASP A 88 38.96 -10.46 32.58
C ASP A 88 37.71 -9.62 32.94
N GLU A 89 37.71 -8.32 32.67
CA GLU A 89 36.57 -7.43 32.94
C GLU A 89 35.45 -7.61 31.91
N THR A 90 34.21 -7.61 32.39
CA THR A 90 33.00 -7.67 31.57
C THR A 90 32.43 -6.27 31.38
N GLU A 91 32.39 -5.80 30.14
CA GLU A 91 31.72 -4.56 29.75
C GLU A 91 30.25 -4.86 29.45
N THR A 92 29.36 -4.21 30.19
CA THR A 92 27.91 -4.27 29.97
C THR A 92 27.47 -3.07 29.14
N LYS A 93 27.09 -3.29 27.89
CA LYS A 93 26.49 -2.26 27.04
C LYS A 93 24.98 -2.44 27.00
N GLU A 94 24.26 -1.34 27.17
CA GLU A 94 22.80 -1.30 27.18
C GLU A 94 22.33 -0.69 25.87
N HIS A 95 21.34 -1.32 25.24
CA HIS A 95 20.81 -0.95 23.93
C HIS A 95 19.28 -0.80 23.98
N LEU A 96 18.77 0.17 23.22
CA LEU A 96 17.36 0.38 22.98
C LEU A 96 17.05 0.01 21.53
N ILE A 97 16.18 -0.97 21.32
CA ILE A 97 15.82 -1.46 20.00
C ILE A 97 14.37 -1.11 19.74
N ASN A 98 14.12 -0.13 18.89
CA ASN A 98 12.78 0.22 18.44
C ASN A 98 12.39 -0.74 17.32
N LEU A 99 11.39 -1.57 17.58
CA LEU A 99 10.89 -2.59 16.69
C LEU A 99 9.52 -2.15 16.14
N ILE A 100 9.39 -2.11 14.83
CA ILE A 100 8.09 -1.97 14.15
C ILE A 100 7.69 -3.32 13.56
N ASP A 101 6.54 -3.84 13.98
CA ASP A 101 5.93 -5.03 13.40
C ASP A 101 4.97 -4.60 12.28
N SER A 102 5.38 -4.77 11.02
CA SER A 102 4.61 -4.34 9.84
C SER A 102 3.79 -5.49 9.25
N PRO A 103 2.58 -5.24 8.71
CA PRO A 103 1.71 -6.30 8.17
C PRO A 103 2.37 -7.09 7.04
N GLY A 104 2.01 -8.37 6.90
CA GLY A 104 2.55 -9.25 5.85
C GLY A 104 1.67 -9.35 4.60
N HIS A 105 0.42 -8.86 4.68
CA HIS A 105 -0.54 -8.95 3.59
C HIS A 105 -0.36 -7.78 2.61
N ILE A 106 -0.53 -8.06 1.31
CA ILE A 106 -0.28 -7.10 0.24
C ILE A 106 -1.23 -5.89 0.27
N ASP A 107 -2.50 -6.10 0.63
CA ASP A 107 -3.49 -5.03 0.80
C ASP A 107 -3.06 -3.95 1.82
N PHE A 108 -2.12 -4.28 2.72
CA PHE A 108 -1.56 -3.37 3.71
C PHE A 108 -0.09 -3.03 3.40
N SER A 109 0.34 -3.11 2.14
CA SER A 109 1.72 -2.79 1.76
C SER A 109 2.07 -1.30 1.95
N SER A 110 1.08 -0.41 2.00
CA SER A 110 1.27 0.99 2.42
C SER A 110 1.75 1.10 3.87
N GLU A 111 1.16 0.34 4.79
CA GLU A 111 1.62 0.23 6.18
C GLU A 111 3.07 -0.28 6.25
N VAL A 112 3.44 -1.21 5.37
CA VAL A 112 4.82 -1.69 5.25
C VAL A 112 5.77 -0.59 4.81
N SER A 113 5.39 0.21 3.81
CA SER A 113 6.19 1.34 3.31
C SER A 113 6.35 2.45 4.36
N THR A 114 5.28 2.78 5.08
CA THR A 114 5.35 3.77 6.18
C THR A 114 6.30 3.31 7.29
N ALA A 115 6.26 2.02 7.65
CA ALA A 115 7.15 1.44 8.64
C ALA A 115 8.61 1.38 8.18
N SER A 116 8.88 1.00 6.92
CA SER A 116 10.23 0.87 6.39
C SER A 116 10.96 2.22 6.32
N ARG A 117 10.26 3.31 5.98
CA ARG A 117 10.86 4.65 5.91
C ARG A 117 11.44 5.12 7.25
N LEU A 118 10.74 4.82 8.35
CA LEU A 118 11.13 5.19 9.70
C LEU A 118 12.29 4.33 10.25
N CYS A 119 12.49 3.11 9.75
CA CYS A 119 13.51 2.19 10.26
C CYS A 119 14.89 2.40 9.60
N ASP A 120 15.95 1.84 10.20
CA ASP A 120 17.33 1.87 9.67
C ASP A 120 17.81 0.51 9.16
N GLY A 121 17.18 -0.56 9.64
CA GLY A 121 17.40 -1.92 9.17
C GLY A 121 16.10 -2.70 9.12
N ALA A 122 16.13 -3.79 8.36
CA ALA A 122 14.99 -4.68 8.19
C ALA A 122 15.36 -6.09 8.61
N VAL A 123 14.47 -6.77 9.33
CA VAL A 123 14.55 -8.20 9.61
C VAL A 123 13.63 -8.92 8.63
N VAL A 124 14.21 -9.57 7.63
CA VAL A 124 13.47 -10.23 6.55
C VAL A 124 13.27 -11.69 6.90
N LEU A 125 12.01 -12.11 7.03
CA LEU A 125 11.66 -13.49 7.38
C LEU A 125 11.28 -14.32 6.16
N VAL A 126 11.93 -15.47 6.02
CA VAL A 126 11.68 -16.46 4.96
C VAL A 126 11.35 -17.82 5.58
N ASP A 127 10.21 -18.39 5.24
CA ASP A 127 9.88 -19.78 5.62
C ASP A 127 10.79 -20.74 4.85
N VAL A 128 11.43 -21.66 5.55
CA VAL A 128 12.31 -22.67 4.95
C VAL A 128 11.55 -23.67 4.06
N VAL A 129 10.25 -23.85 4.26
CA VAL A 129 9.42 -24.79 3.48
C VAL A 129 8.92 -24.13 2.19
N GLU A 130 8.39 -22.92 2.30
CA GLU A 130 7.83 -22.17 1.16
C GLU A 130 8.93 -21.53 0.29
N GLY A 131 10.02 -21.09 0.93
CA GLY A 131 11.14 -20.45 0.25
C GLY A 131 10.85 -19.01 -0.13
N VAL A 132 11.43 -18.56 -1.24
CA VAL A 132 11.25 -17.18 -1.73
C VAL A 132 9.99 -17.08 -2.59
N CYS A 133 8.98 -16.38 -2.11
CA CYS A 133 7.72 -16.12 -2.83
C CYS A 133 7.68 -14.70 -3.44
N SER A 134 6.67 -14.40 -4.26
CA SER A 134 6.52 -13.07 -4.89
C SER A 134 6.42 -11.92 -3.87
N GLN A 135 5.70 -12.08 -2.76
CA GLN A 135 5.69 -11.04 -1.71
C GLN A 135 7.06 -10.89 -1.03
N THR A 136 7.85 -11.97 -0.92
CA THR A 136 9.23 -11.88 -0.40
C THR A 136 10.10 -11.01 -1.30
N VAL A 137 9.93 -11.12 -2.63
CA VAL A 137 10.59 -10.24 -3.60
C VAL A 137 10.18 -8.78 -3.41
N ASN A 138 8.88 -8.52 -3.20
CA ASN A 138 8.38 -7.16 -2.95
C ASN A 138 8.90 -6.57 -1.63
N VAL A 139 8.97 -7.38 -0.57
CA VAL A 139 9.57 -7.00 0.72
C VAL A 139 11.05 -6.65 0.56
N LEU A 140 11.81 -7.47 -0.19
CA LEU A 140 13.22 -7.20 -0.46
C LEU A 140 13.40 -5.96 -1.35
N ARG A 141 12.50 -5.74 -2.31
CA ARG A 141 12.45 -4.54 -3.15
C ARG A 141 12.18 -3.30 -2.28
N GLN A 142 11.26 -3.37 -1.32
CA GLN A 142 10.99 -2.27 -0.39
C GLN A 142 12.24 -1.94 0.45
N CYS A 143 12.94 -2.96 0.96
CA CYS A 143 14.20 -2.76 1.66
C CYS A 143 15.24 -2.05 0.79
N TRP A 144 15.32 -2.43 -0.50
CA TRP A 144 16.25 -1.86 -1.47
C TRP A 144 15.95 -0.39 -1.74
N VAL A 145 14.68 -0.08 -2.07
CA VAL A 145 14.22 1.29 -2.37
C VAL A 145 14.46 2.22 -1.17
N ASP A 146 14.10 1.79 0.04
CA ASP A 146 14.30 2.60 1.25
C ASP A 146 15.74 2.60 1.80
N ASN A 147 16.67 1.93 1.09
CA ASN A 147 18.07 1.74 1.46
C ASN A 147 18.23 1.22 2.90
N LEU A 148 17.39 0.26 3.30
CA LEU A 148 17.48 -0.42 4.58
C LEU A 148 18.52 -1.52 4.50
N LYS A 149 19.30 -1.70 5.58
CA LYS A 149 20.19 -2.86 5.69
C LYS A 149 19.39 -4.10 6.09
N PRO A 150 19.28 -5.14 5.24
CA PRO A 150 18.44 -6.29 5.55
C PRO A 150 19.22 -7.37 6.33
N LEU A 151 18.56 -8.01 7.29
CA LEU A 151 19.02 -9.16 8.06
C LEU A 151 18.10 -10.34 7.77
N LEU A 152 18.64 -11.42 7.20
CA LEU A 152 17.83 -12.58 6.79
C LEU A 152 17.60 -13.53 7.96
N VAL A 153 16.34 -13.90 8.19
CA VAL A 153 15.94 -14.91 9.17
C VAL A 153 15.22 -16.05 8.43
N ILE A 154 15.84 -17.22 8.42
CA ILE A 154 15.26 -18.45 7.90
C ILE A 154 14.49 -19.11 9.03
N ASN A 155 13.16 -19.05 8.95
CA ASN A 155 12.25 -19.51 9.99
C ASN A 155 11.66 -20.89 9.66
N LYS A 156 11.01 -21.50 10.66
CA LYS A 156 10.31 -22.78 10.58
C LYS A 156 11.18 -24.00 10.26
N ILE A 157 12.44 -23.98 10.71
CA ILE A 157 13.37 -25.12 10.53
C ILE A 157 12.84 -26.42 11.16
N ASP A 158 12.01 -26.31 12.20
CA ASP A 158 11.29 -27.42 12.82
C ASP A 158 10.45 -28.24 11.82
N ARG A 159 9.91 -27.62 10.77
CA ARG A 159 9.11 -28.31 9.75
C ARG A 159 9.97 -29.23 8.87
N LEU A 160 11.23 -28.88 8.62
CA LEU A 160 12.15 -29.78 7.90
C LEU A 160 12.39 -31.08 8.67
N ILE A 161 12.37 -31.00 9.99
CA ILE A 161 12.61 -32.14 10.91
C ILE A 161 11.34 -32.97 11.07
N THR A 162 10.21 -32.31 11.35
CA THR A 162 8.98 -32.97 11.79
C THR A 162 8.05 -33.34 10.63
N GLU A 163 7.91 -32.46 9.63
CA GLU A 163 7.01 -32.66 8.48
C GLU A 163 7.73 -33.37 7.33
N TRP A 164 8.82 -32.78 6.83
CA TRP A 164 9.55 -33.32 5.69
C TRP A 164 10.49 -34.48 6.07
N LYS A 165 10.86 -34.58 7.36
CA LYS A 165 11.74 -35.62 7.91
C LYS A 165 13.06 -35.77 7.12
N LEU A 166 13.62 -34.65 6.71
CA LEU A 166 14.89 -34.63 5.99
C LEU A 166 16.05 -35.04 6.90
N THR A 167 17.10 -35.59 6.29
CA THR A 167 18.38 -35.76 6.99
C THR A 167 19.07 -34.39 7.20
N PRO A 168 19.93 -34.23 8.21
CA PRO A 168 20.68 -32.99 8.44
C PRO A 168 21.47 -32.49 7.22
N LEU A 169 21.94 -33.41 6.36
CA LEU A 169 22.69 -33.06 5.16
C LEU A 169 21.78 -32.52 4.05
N GLU A 170 20.63 -33.15 3.82
CA GLU A 170 19.61 -32.67 2.87
C GLU A 170 19.04 -31.31 3.31
N ALA A 171 18.80 -31.15 4.62
CA ALA A 171 18.35 -29.89 5.20
C ALA A 171 19.37 -28.77 4.97
N TYR A 172 20.67 -29.04 5.15
CA TYR A 172 21.73 -28.07 4.84
C TYR A 172 21.72 -27.67 3.35
N GLN A 173 21.64 -28.64 2.44
CA GLN A 173 21.57 -28.36 1.00
C GLN A 173 20.33 -27.57 0.60
N HIS A 174 19.20 -27.80 1.28
CA HIS A 174 17.97 -27.05 1.08
C HIS A 174 18.07 -25.61 1.56
N ILE A 175 18.58 -25.40 2.78
CA ILE A 175 18.80 -24.07 3.35
C ILE A 175 19.78 -23.26 2.49
N SER A 176 20.86 -23.86 2.00
CA SER A 176 21.82 -23.19 1.11
C SER A 176 21.16 -22.70 -0.18
N ARG A 177 20.31 -23.54 -0.82
CA ARG A 177 19.55 -23.16 -2.01
C ARG A 177 18.63 -21.96 -1.77
N ILE A 178 18.00 -21.89 -0.61
CA ILE A 178 17.14 -20.73 -0.26
C ILE A 178 17.97 -19.45 -0.13
N ILE A 179 19.13 -19.50 0.52
CA ILE A 179 20.02 -18.34 0.62
C ILE A 179 20.48 -17.89 -0.77
N GLU A 180 20.82 -18.83 -1.66
CA GLU A 180 21.17 -18.54 -3.06
C GLU A 180 20.02 -17.89 -3.83
N GLN A 181 18.78 -18.37 -3.64
CA GLN A 181 17.59 -17.76 -4.24
C GLN A 181 17.38 -16.31 -3.77
N VAL A 182 17.51 -16.04 -2.47
CA VAL A 182 17.40 -14.67 -1.93
C VAL A 182 18.51 -13.78 -2.50
N ASN A 183 19.74 -14.28 -2.59
CA ASN A 183 20.86 -13.54 -3.17
C ASN A 183 20.68 -13.27 -4.67
N SER A 184 20.06 -14.19 -5.41
CA SER A 184 19.70 -13.98 -6.82
C SER A 184 18.73 -12.81 -6.99
N VAL A 185 17.74 -12.69 -6.10
CA VAL A 185 16.79 -11.56 -6.09
C VAL A 185 17.49 -10.23 -5.78
N ILE A 186 18.38 -10.19 -4.78
CA ILE A 186 19.16 -8.96 -4.50
C ILE A 186 20.09 -8.63 -5.67
N GLY A 187 20.69 -9.65 -6.29
CA GLY A 187 21.55 -9.48 -7.46
C GLY A 187 20.80 -8.90 -8.67
N SER A 188 19.51 -9.24 -8.85
CA SER A 188 18.71 -8.67 -9.94
C SER A 188 18.41 -7.18 -9.73
N PHE A 189 18.14 -6.76 -8.48
CA PHE A 189 17.96 -5.33 -8.15
C PHE A 189 19.25 -4.53 -8.36
N PHE A 190 20.38 -5.08 -7.90
CA PHE A 190 21.69 -4.45 -8.11
C PHE A 190 22.05 -4.34 -9.60
N ALA A 191 21.78 -5.39 -10.38
CA ALA A 191 22.00 -5.35 -11.83
C ALA A 191 21.11 -4.31 -12.53
N GLY A 192 19.88 -4.13 -12.05
CA GLY A 192 18.96 -3.08 -12.52
C GLY A 192 19.48 -1.67 -12.26
N GLU A 193 19.84 -1.34 -11.01
CA GLU A 193 20.41 -0.02 -10.66
C GLU A 193 21.72 0.24 -11.42
N ARG A 194 22.55 -0.80 -11.61
CA ARG A 194 23.76 -0.72 -12.43
C ARG A 194 23.48 -0.33 -13.89
N MET A 195 22.41 -0.87 -14.48
CA MET A 195 22.03 -0.53 -15.86
C MET A 195 21.55 0.93 -15.96
N GLU A 196 20.80 1.39 -14.98
CA GLU A 196 20.34 2.79 -14.91
C GLU A 196 21.51 3.76 -14.69
N ASP A 197 22.43 3.45 -13.78
CA ASP A 197 23.62 4.26 -13.51
C ASP A 197 24.53 4.33 -14.75
N ASP A 198 24.73 3.22 -15.47
CA ASP A 198 25.49 3.19 -16.73
C ASP A 198 24.79 4.02 -17.82
N MET A 199 23.45 3.95 -17.92
CA MET A 199 22.68 4.78 -18.85
C MET A 199 22.84 6.27 -18.53
N LYS A 200 22.65 6.68 -17.27
CA LYS A 200 22.85 8.08 -16.82
C LYS A 200 24.29 8.56 -17.04
N TRP A 201 25.28 7.70 -16.80
CA TRP A 201 26.69 8.00 -17.00
C TRP A 201 27.03 8.25 -18.47
N ARG A 202 26.47 7.44 -19.37
CA ARG A 202 26.63 7.61 -20.83
C ARG A 202 25.90 8.84 -21.34
N GLU A 203 24.70 9.13 -20.81
CA GLU A 203 23.94 10.35 -21.14
C GLU A 203 24.67 11.63 -20.71
N ALA A 204 25.46 11.57 -19.63
CA ALA A 204 26.31 12.68 -19.17
C ALA A 204 27.55 12.93 -20.06
N GLY A 205 27.74 12.16 -21.14
CA GLY A 205 28.79 12.37 -22.13
C GLY A 205 30.17 11.77 -21.76
N ALA A 206 30.22 10.90 -20.75
CA ALA A 206 31.45 10.23 -20.36
C ALA A 206 31.81 9.11 -21.37
N THR A 207 33.09 9.04 -21.76
CA THR A 207 33.63 8.09 -22.77
C THR A 207 34.53 7.00 -22.17
N GLU A 208 34.75 7.04 -20.85
CA GLU A 208 35.57 6.08 -20.11
C GLU A 208 34.73 4.90 -19.57
N GLU A 209 35.39 3.79 -19.24
CA GLU A 209 34.75 2.64 -18.59
C GLU A 209 34.20 3.03 -17.21
N PHE A 210 32.93 2.70 -16.95
CA PHE A 210 32.25 3.00 -15.69
C PHE A 210 32.91 2.22 -14.53
N VAL A 211 33.35 2.95 -13.48
CA VAL A 211 33.99 2.35 -12.31
C VAL A 211 32.93 1.71 -11.41
N GLU A 212 33.03 0.39 -11.25
CA GLU A 212 32.05 -0.42 -10.53
C GLU A 212 32.08 -0.16 -9.01
N LYS A 213 30.90 0.04 -8.40
CA LYS A 213 30.73 -0.06 -6.95
C LYS A 213 30.84 -1.54 -6.54
N SER A 214 31.59 -1.82 -5.48
CA SER A 214 31.72 -3.19 -4.95
C SER A 214 30.37 -3.69 -4.40
N ASP A 215 29.94 -4.87 -4.84
CA ASP A 215 28.69 -5.53 -4.44
C ASP A 215 28.85 -6.44 -3.20
N SER A 216 30.07 -6.56 -2.69
CA SER A 216 30.43 -7.60 -1.72
C SER A 216 29.63 -7.53 -0.42
N ASP A 217 29.16 -6.35 0.00
CA ASP A 217 28.42 -6.14 1.26
C ASP A 217 26.90 -6.31 1.19
N LEU A 218 26.36 -6.54 -0.01
CA LEU A 218 24.93 -6.69 -0.25
C LEU A 218 24.42 -8.12 0.02
N TYR A 219 25.23 -9.13 -0.26
CA TYR A 219 24.76 -10.53 -0.23
C TYR A 219 24.65 -11.11 1.18
N PHE A 220 23.62 -11.95 1.35
CA PHE A 220 23.41 -12.75 2.54
C PHE A 220 24.41 -13.90 2.59
N THR A 221 25.29 -13.85 3.59
CA THR A 221 26.33 -14.84 3.84
C THR A 221 26.40 -15.11 5.34
N PRO A 222 26.08 -16.35 5.80
CA PRO A 222 26.06 -16.64 7.22
C PRO A 222 27.37 -16.32 7.99
N GLU A 223 28.51 -16.29 7.29
CA GLU A 223 29.82 -15.87 7.81
C GLU A 223 29.87 -14.39 8.27
N LYS A 224 29.12 -13.51 7.60
CA LYS A 224 28.99 -12.08 7.96
C LYS A 224 28.02 -11.84 9.12
N ASN A 225 27.44 -12.91 9.69
CA ASN A 225 26.42 -12.84 10.73
C ASN A 225 25.14 -12.10 10.30
N ASN A 226 24.84 -12.08 8.99
CA ASN A 226 23.63 -11.48 8.43
C ASN A 226 22.53 -12.50 8.08
N VAL A 227 22.73 -13.77 8.45
CA VAL A 227 21.75 -14.85 8.32
C VAL A 227 21.54 -15.52 9.67
N ILE A 228 20.28 -15.70 10.05
CA ILE A 228 19.86 -16.33 11.30
C ILE A 228 18.98 -17.53 10.97
N PHE A 229 19.18 -18.62 11.70
CA PHE A 229 18.41 -19.84 11.59
C PHE A 229 17.49 -19.93 12.80
N ALA A 230 16.18 -20.01 12.57
CA ALA A 230 15.18 -19.90 13.63
C ALA A 230 14.04 -20.91 13.52
N SER A 231 13.47 -21.22 14.68
CA SER A 231 12.11 -21.72 14.83
C SER A 231 11.39 -20.84 15.85
N ALA A 232 10.58 -19.89 15.36
CA ALA A 232 9.85 -18.96 16.23
C ALA A 232 8.80 -19.67 17.10
N ILE A 233 8.21 -20.75 16.61
CA ILE A 233 7.18 -21.53 17.34
C ILE A 233 7.82 -22.27 18.53
N ASP A 234 9.00 -22.86 18.32
CA ASP A 234 9.71 -23.60 19.37
C ASP A 234 10.62 -22.69 20.22
N GLY A 235 10.67 -21.38 19.92
CA GLY A 235 11.31 -20.36 20.75
C GLY A 235 12.83 -20.30 20.68
N TRP A 236 13.45 -20.83 19.61
CA TRP A 236 14.90 -20.85 19.45
C TRP A 236 15.38 -20.25 18.13
N ALA A 237 16.56 -19.65 18.18
CA ALA A 237 17.28 -19.22 17.00
C ALA A 237 18.78 -19.20 17.28
N PHE A 238 19.56 -19.27 16.22
CA PHE A 238 21.01 -19.15 16.32
C PHE A 238 21.59 -18.48 15.09
N SER A 239 22.68 -17.78 15.31
CA SER A 239 23.60 -17.36 14.26
C SER A 239 24.87 -18.19 14.31
N ILE A 240 25.69 -18.11 13.27
CA ILE A 240 26.99 -18.78 13.26
C ILE A 240 27.89 -18.29 14.38
N ASN A 241 27.84 -16.99 14.69
CA ASN A 241 28.59 -16.42 15.82
C ASN A 241 28.18 -17.05 17.16
N THR A 242 26.92 -17.44 17.32
CA THR A 242 26.44 -18.11 18.54
C THR A 242 27.19 -19.42 18.76
N PHE A 243 27.25 -20.28 17.74
CA PHE A 243 27.97 -21.56 17.83
C PHE A 243 29.49 -21.41 17.79
N ALA A 244 30.02 -20.42 17.07
CA ALA A 244 31.45 -20.11 17.10
C ALA A 244 31.91 -19.75 18.52
N ARG A 245 31.07 -19.05 19.31
CA ARG A 245 31.36 -18.72 20.72
C ARG A 245 31.33 -19.97 21.62
N ILE A 246 30.33 -20.84 21.43
CA ILE A 246 30.20 -22.10 22.18
C ILE A 246 31.37 -23.04 21.90
N TYR A 247 31.74 -23.20 20.63
CA TYR A 247 32.78 -24.14 20.22
C TYR A 247 34.20 -23.60 20.34
N SER A 248 34.41 -22.28 20.33
CA SER A 248 35.73 -21.70 20.60
C SER A 248 36.23 -22.13 21.99
N ALA A 249 35.36 -22.09 23.00
CA ALA A 249 35.68 -22.54 24.36
C ALA A 249 35.94 -24.05 24.47
N LYS A 250 35.25 -24.87 23.65
CA LYS A 250 35.35 -26.35 23.72
C LYS A 250 36.49 -26.93 22.87
N LEU A 251 36.73 -26.36 21.68
CA LEU A 251 37.68 -26.89 20.69
C LEU A 251 39.04 -26.16 20.72
N GLY A 252 39.10 -24.95 21.28
CA GLY A 252 40.34 -24.16 21.38
C GLY A 252 40.74 -23.41 20.10
N PHE A 253 39.84 -23.29 19.13
CA PHE A 253 40.04 -22.43 17.95
C PHE A 253 39.62 -20.98 18.25
N SER A 254 40.18 -20.02 17.51
CA SER A 254 39.76 -18.62 17.59
C SER A 254 38.34 -18.43 17.07
N HIS A 255 37.60 -17.51 17.68
CA HIS A 255 36.22 -17.21 17.30
C HIS A 255 36.08 -16.80 15.82
N SER A 256 36.97 -15.93 15.33
CA SER A 256 36.96 -15.46 13.94
C SER A 256 37.29 -16.56 12.91
N ALA A 257 38.14 -17.54 13.27
CA ALA A 257 38.42 -18.66 12.38
C ALA A 257 37.21 -19.59 12.27
N LEU A 258 36.51 -19.84 13.38
CA LEU A 258 35.30 -20.66 13.40
C LEU A 258 34.13 -19.97 12.68
N SER A 259 33.94 -18.67 12.85
CA SER A 259 32.83 -17.97 12.17
C SER A 259 32.93 -18.06 10.64
N LYS A 260 34.15 -18.04 10.08
CA LYS A 260 34.42 -18.20 8.64
C LYS A 260 34.40 -19.64 8.13
N THR A 261 34.49 -20.63 9.02
CA THR A 261 34.63 -22.05 8.60
C THR A 261 33.48 -22.95 9.01
N LEU A 262 32.54 -22.44 9.81
CA LEU A 262 31.36 -23.19 10.22
C LEU A 262 30.34 -23.33 9.09
N TRP A 263 30.27 -22.37 8.16
CA TRP A 263 29.44 -22.43 6.95
C TRP A 263 30.26 -22.82 5.73
N GLY A 264 29.63 -23.51 4.77
CA GLY A 264 30.27 -23.92 3.52
C GLY A 264 30.91 -25.31 3.59
N GLU A 265 31.70 -25.62 2.56
CA GLU A 265 32.35 -26.92 2.41
C GLU A 265 33.64 -27.03 3.23
N PHE A 266 33.52 -26.90 4.55
CA PHE A 266 34.62 -27.17 5.48
C PHE A 266 34.35 -28.44 6.25
N TYR A 267 35.41 -29.20 6.50
CA TYR A 267 35.38 -30.51 7.15
C TYR A 267 36.34 -30.54 8.33
N LEU A 268 35.93 -31.14 9.45
CA LEU A 268 36.75 -31.24 10.65
C LEU A 268 37.38 -32.62 10.74
N ASP A 269 38.71 -32.69 10.66
CA ASP A 269 39.43 -33.92 10.98
C ASP A 269 39.63 -34.02 12.49
N MET A 270 38.79 -34.82 13.14
CA MET A 270 38.83 -35.05 14.59
C MET A 270 40.17 -35.64 15.08
N LYS A 271 40.93 -36.32 14.22
CA LYS A 271 42.24 -36.89 14.60
C LYS A 271 43.32 -35.82 14.70
N ASN A 272 43.29 -34.85 13.79
CA ASN A 272 44.32 -33.82 13.69
C ASN A 272 43.90 -32.45 14.24
N LYS A 273 42.63 -32.30 14.65
CA LYS A 273 42.02 -31.02 15.04
C LYS A 273 42.35 -29.92 14.03
N LYS A 274 42.14 -30.22 12.74
CA LYS A 274 42.32 -29.27 11.64
C LYS A 274 41.05 -29.17 10.82
N VAL A 275 40.74 -27.95 10.43
CA VAL A 275 39.67 -27.66 9.47
C VAL A 275 40.27 -27.77 8.06
N ILE A 276 39.63 -28.58 7.21
CA ILE A 276 40.04 -28.88 5.85
C ILE A 276 38.99 -28.29 4.90
N PRO A 277 39.35 -27.43 3.93
CA PRO A 277 38.43 -26.99 2.89
C PRO A 277 38.14 -28.14 1.91
N GLY A 278 36.92 -28.17 1.35
CA GLY A 278 36.45 -29.22 0.44
C GLY A 278 37.37 -29.46 -0.76
N SER A 279 37.97 -28.40 -1.30
CA SER A 279 38.97 -28.48 -2.39
C SER A 279 40.22 -29.29 -2.06
N LYS A 280 40.51 -29.52 -0.77
CA LYS A 280 41.67 -30.30 -0.27
C LYS A 280 41.25 -31.63 0.36
N LEU A 281 40.00 -32.05 0.19
CA LEU A 281 39.48 -33.31 0.72
C LEU A 281 40.06 -34.49 -0.05
N LYS A 282 40.62 -35.47 0.66
CA LYS A 282 41.11 -36.72 0.05
C LYS A 282 39.93 -37.67 -0.21
N PRO A 283 39.97 -38.51 -1.28
CA PRO A 283 38.92 -39.51 -1.55
C PRO A 283 38.66 -40.49 -0.39
N SER A 284 39.67 -40.74 0.45
CA SER A 284 39.55 -41.57 1.66
C SER A 284 38.80 -40.90 2.82
N GLN A 285 38.49 -39.61 2.70
CA GLN A 285 37.81 -38.78 3.70
C GLN A 285 36.44 -38.31 3.19
N SER A 286 35.88 -38.94 2.16
CA SER A 286 34.58 -38.62 1.56
C SER A 286 33.38 -38.86 2.48
N SER A 287 33.56 -39.60 3.58
CA SER A 287 32.53 -39.81 4.60
C SER A 287 32.42 -38.67 5.62
N LEU A 288 33.33 -37.69 5.58
CA LEU A 288 33.24 -36.52 6.44
C LEU A 288 32.06 -35.64 6.01
N LYS A 289 31.26 -35.23 6.97
CA LYS A 289 30.18 -34.27 6.77
C LYS A 289 30.69 -32.84 6.96
N PRO A 290 30.03 -31.83 6.36
CA PRO A 290 30.35 -30.43 6.61
C PRO A 290 30.31 -30.07 8.10
N LEU A 291 31.08 -29.06 8.53
CA LEU A 291 31.11 -28.60 9.92
C LEU A 291 29.72 -28.18 10.41
N PHE A 292 28.97 -27.45 9.60
CA PHE A 292 27.61 -27.02 9.93
C PHE A 292 26.71 -28.21 10.28
N VAL A 293 26.75 -29.26 9.44
CA VAL A 293 25.92 -30.45 9.61
C VAL A 293 26.33 -31.22 10.86
N SER A 294 27.63 -31.51 11.01
CA SER A 294 28.16 -32.36 12.09
C SER A 294 28.11 -31.71 13.48
N LEU A 295 28.33 -30.39 13.57
CA LEU A 295 28.42 -29.69 14.86
C LEU A 295 27.13 -29.00 15.27
N ILE A 296 26.27 -28.60 14.32
CA ILE A 296 25.06 -27.82 14.60
C ILE A 296 23.81 -28.63 14.32
N LEU A 297 23.53 -28.95 13.06
CA LEU A 297 22.24 -29.57 12.68
C LEU A 297 22.04 -30.95 13.32
N GLU A 298 23.07 -31.80 13.36
CA GLU A 298 22.95 -33.11 14.01
C GLU A 298 22.57 -32.99 15.50
N GLN A 299 23.05 -31.96 16.21
CA GLN A 299 22.69 -31.78 17.62
C GLN A 299 21.23 -31.38 17.79
N ILE A 300 20.73 -30.52 16.90
CA ILE A 300 19.33 -30.10 16.89
C ILE A 300 18.43 -31.30 16.54
N TRP A 301 18.75 -32.03 15.47
CA TRP A 301 17.99 -33.23 15.07
C TRP A 301 17.93 -34.25 16.21
N ASN A 302 19.06 -34.53 16.88
CA ASN A 302 19.08 -35.46 18.02
C ASN A 302 18.15 -35.02 19.16
N ILE A 303 17.96 -33.72 19.40
CA ILE A 303 17.03 -33.22 20.42
C ILE A 303 15.58 -33.46 19.98
N TYR A 304 15.23 -33.15 18.73
CA TYR A 304 13.89 -33.40 18.18
C TYR A 304 13.58 -34.90 18.11
N ASP A 305 14.55 -35.73 17.73
CA ASP A 305 14.42 -37.17 17.68
C ASP A 305 14.15 -37.73 19.08
N ALA A 306 14.95 -37.32 20.08
CA ALA A 306 14.78 -37.79 21.45
C ALA A 306 13.48 -37.30 22.10
N CYS A 307 13.07 -36.04 21.86
CA CYS A 307 11.95 -35.42 22.55
C CYS A 307 10.59 -35.64 21.86
N VAL A 308 10.54 -35.59 20.53
CA VAL A 308 9.28 -35.56 19.77
C VAL A 308 9.03 -36.88 19.03
N ILE A 309 10.05 -37.44 18.37
CA ILE A 309 9.90 -38.57 17.43
C ILE A 309 10.02 -39.93 18.13
N GLU A 310 11.19 -40.28 18.67
CA GLU A 310 11.47 -41.58 19.30
C GLU A 310 10.99 -41.66 20.75
N ARG A 311 10.92 -40.53 21.47
CA ARG A 311 10.50 -40.40 22.87
C ARG A 311 11.38 -41.22 23.84
N ASP A 312 12.66 -40.87 23.89
CA ASP A 312 13.65 -41.53 24.74
C ASP A 312 14.13 -40.60 25.87
N ASP A 313 13.53 -40.75 27.04
CA ASP A 313 13.84 -39.96 28.25
C ASP A 313 15.31 -40.15 28.70
N ALA A 314 15.88 -41.35 28.50
CA ALA A 314 17.25 -41.65 28.93
C ALA A 314 18.31 -41.01 28.01
N LYS A 315 18.03 -40.92 26.70
CA LYS A 315 18.84 -40.10 25.78
C LYS A 315 18.68 -38.62 26.11
N LEU A 316 17.47 -38.16 26.41
CA LEU A 316 17.18 -36.75 26.69
C LEU A 316 17.92 -36.26 27.95
N GLU A 317 17.93 -37.02 29.05
CA GLU A 317 18.70 -36.68 30.26
C GLU A 317 20.21 -36.55 30.00
N LYS A 318 20.76 -37.43 29.14
CA LYS A 318 22.17 -37.34 28.71
C LYS A 318 22.45 -36.10 27.87
N ILE A 319 21.50 -35.66 27.06
CA ILE A 319 21.62 -34.44 26.26
C ILE A 319 21.54 -33.21 27.17
N ILE A 320 20.54 -33.14 28.06
CA ILE A 320 20.35 -32.04 29.02
C ILE A 320 21.60 -31.82 29.87
N SER A 321 22.19 -32.91 30.41
CA SER A 321 23.43 -32.83 31.19
C SER A 321 24.65 -32.34 30.38
N LYS A 322 24.74 -32.67 29.09
CA LYS A 322 25.80 -32.15 28.20
C LYS A 322 25.59 -30.70 27.79
N LEU A 323 24.33 -30.27 27.67
CA LEU A 323 23.96 -28.90 27.33
C LEU A 323 24.11 -27.96 28.54
N GLY A 324 24.04 -28.50 29.76
CA GLY A 324 24.07 -27.71 30.99
C GLY A 324 22.76 -26.99 31.31
N ALA A 325 21.64 -27.48 30.76
CA ALA A 325 20.31 -26.92 30.99
C ALA A 325 19.74 -27.44 32.33
N ASN A 326 19.10 -26.56 33.10
CA ASN A 326 18.49 -26.88 34.39
C ASN A 326 16.97 -26.94 34.23
N ILE A 327 16.44 -28.15 34.13
CA ILE A 327 15.00 -28.40 33.87
C ILE A 327 14.35 -28.98 35.12
N SER A 328 13.13 -28.52 35.42
CA SER A 328 12.39 -29.02 36.58
C SER A 328 11.92 -30.46 36.34
N GLN A 329 11.92 -31.28 37.39
CA GLN A 329 11.40 -32.66 37.30
C GLN A 329 9.91 -32.72 36.93
N ARG A 330 9.16 -31.63 37.16
CA ARG A 330 7.75 -31.51 36.77
C ARG A 330 7.60 -31.39 35.26
N ASP A 331 8.44 -30.58 34.62
CA ASP A 331 8.40 -30.36 33.17
C ASP A 331 8.88 -31.62 32.43
N LEU A 332 9.90 -32.31 32.97
CA LEU A 332 10.39 -33.57 32.42
C LEU A 332 9.34 -34.70 32.45
N ARG A 333 8.45 -34.69 33.46
CA ARG A 333 7.34 -35.66 33.58
C ARG A 333 6.06 -35.23 32.89
N SER A 334 6.04 -34.02 32.30
CA SER A 334 4.85 -33.52 31.62
C SER A 334 4.59 -34.30 30.34
N LYS A 335 3.31 -34.49 29.98
CA LYS A 335 2.94 -35.14 28.71
C LYS A 335 3.05 -34.20 27.51
N ASP A 336 3.26 -32.91 27.75
CA ASP A 336 3.35 -31.89 26.70
C ASP A 336 4.81 -31.68 26.29
N TYR A 337 5.28 -32.55 25.39
CA TYR A 337 6.66 -32.55 24.91
C TYR A 337 7.02 -31.32 24.08
N LYS A 338 6.04 -30.61 23.49
CA LYS A 338 6.29 -29.33 22.80
C LYS A 338 6.68 -28.25 23.81
N SER A 339 5.99 -28.22 24.95
CA SER A 339 6.36 -27.31 26.04
C SER A 339 7.74 -27.64 26.62
N LEU A 340 8.06 -28.94 26.76
CA LEU A 340 9.37 -29.39 27.22
C LEU A 340 10.49 -29.03 26.23
N LEU A 341 10.27 -29.24 24.93
CA LEU A 341 11.19 -28.84 23.87
C LEU A 341 11.48 -27.34 23.92
N ASN A 342 10.43 -26.51 24.04
CA ASN A 342 10.58 -25.06 24.13
C ASN A 342 11.41 -24.66 25.37
N VAL A 343 11.19 -25.29 26.53
CA VAL A 343 12.00 -25.04 27.74
C VAL A 343 13.47 -25.45 27.55
N ILE A 344 13.74 -26.59 26.90
CA ILE A 344 15.11 -27.05 26.61
C ILE A 344 15.80 -26.06 25.67
N MET A 345 15.14 -25.73 24.55
CA MET A 345 15.72 -24.93 23.49
C MET A 345 15.89 -23.46 23.88
N SER A 346 14.93 -22.88 24.62
CA SER A 346 15.02 -21.51 25.15
C SER A 346 16.17 -21.33 26.16
N GLN A 347 16.54 -22.37 26.91
CA GLN A 347 17.72 -22.31 27.78
C GLN A 347 19.03 -22.47 27.01
N TRP A 348 19.05 -23.27 25.94
CA TRP A 348 20.27 -23.55 25.20
C TRP A 348 20.62 -22.46 24.17
N ILE A 349 19.66 -22.13 23.30
CA ILE A 349 19.81 -21.18 22.18
C ILE A 349 18.56 -20.28 22.09
N PRO A 350 18.37 -19.36 23.05
CA PRO A 350 17.22 -18.47 23.07
C PRO A 350 17.15 -17.59 21.82
N LEU A 351 15.97 -17.55 21.21
CA LEU A 351 15.72 -16.81 19.96
C LEU A 351 16.10 -15.32 20.05
N SER A 352 15.70 -14.67 21.14
CA SER A 352 15.88 -13.23 21.34
C SER A 352 17.35 -12.83 21.44
N HIS A 353 18.17 -13.63 22.12
CA HIS A 353 19.59 -13.34 22.26
C HIS A 353 20.33 -13.47 20.93
N ALA A 354 19.97 -14.46 20.11
CA ALA A 354 20.55 -14.63 18.78
C ALA A 354 20.14 -13.49 17.84
N LEU A 355 18.84 -13.15 17.81
CA LEU A 355 18.32 -12.10 16.93
C LEU A 355 18.77 -10.70 17.33
N LEU A 356 18.54 -10.29 18.58
CA LEU A 356 18.92 -8.95 19.05
C LEU A 356 20.45 -8.78 19.08
N GLY A 357 21.19 -9.85 19.37
CA GLY A 357 22.64 -9.85 19.26
C GLY A 357 23.13 -9.62 17.83
N ALA A 358 22.54 -10.29 16.84
CA ALA A 358 22.85 -10.08 15.43
C ALA A 358 22.43 -8.70 14.93
N VAL A 359 21.29 -8.18 15.37
CA VAL A 359 20.83 -6.81 15.10
C VAL A 359 21.88 -5.79 15.56
N ILE A 360 22.38 -5.91 16.79
CA ILE A 360 23.37 -4.97 17.33
C ILE A 360 24.72 -5.08 16.60
N GLU A 361 25.14 -6.31 16.24
CA GLU A 361 26.43 -6.57 15.59
C GLU A 361 26.44 -6.19 14.09
N TYR A 362 25.33 -6.42 13.36
CA TYR A 362 25.28 -6.26 11.90
C TYR A 362 24.57 -4.98 11.44
N LEU A 363 23.48 -4.57 12.10
CA LEU A 363 22.69 -3.41 11.69
C LEU A 363 23.32 -2.10 12.20
N PRO A 364 23.31 -1.04 11.37
CA PRO A 364 23.90 0.25 11.72
C PRO A 364 23.14 0.93 12.85
N ASN A 365 23.82 1.80 13.59
CA ASN A 365 23.15 2.78 14.44
C ASN A 365 22.52 3.89 13.56
N PRO A 366 21.53 4.65 14.07
CA PRO A 366 20.88 5.72 13.32
C PRO A 366 21.87 6.72 12.70
N LYS A 367 22.95 7.04 13.41
CA LYS A 367 24.01 7.93 12.93
C LYS A 367 24.69 7.40 11.65
N LYS A 368 25.14 6.14 11.64
CA LYS A 368 25.75 5.54 10.46
C LYS A 368 24.73 5.32 9.33
N ALA A 369 23.50 4.92 9.68
CA ALA A 369 22.44 4.70 8.71
C ALA A 369 22.06 5.99 7.98
N GLN A 370 21.95 7.11 8.70
CA GLN A 370 21.64 8.41 8.09
C GLN A 370 22.75 8.90 7.15
N GLN A 371 24.03 8.66 7.47
CA GLN A 371 25.14 9.00 6.57
C GLN A 371 25.01 8.32 5.20
N GLU A 372 24.52 7.08 5.15
CA GLU A 372 24.34 6.34 3.90
C GLU A 372 23.00 6.67 3.20
N ARG A 373 21.96 7.04 3.96
CA ARG A 373 20.58 7.18 3.45
C ARG A 373 20.17 8.60 3.11
N ILE A 374 20.59 9.60 3.90
CA ILE A 374 20.08 10.97 3.79
C ILE A 374 20.37 11.58 2.42
N GLU A 375 21.52 11.27 1.80
CA GLU A 375 21.82 11.78 0.46
C GLU A 375 20.79 11.30 -0.58
N LYS A 376 20.46 10.00 -0.59
CA LYS A 376 19.43 9.46 -1.49
C LYS A 376 18.04 10.00 -1.16
N ILE A 377 17.70 10.11 0.12
CA ILE A 377 16.41 10.70 0.57
C ILE A 377 16.29 12.15 0.10
N LEU A 378 17.34 12.95 0.25
CA LEU A 378 17.36 14.35 -0.20
C LEU A 378 17.32 14.43 -1.71
N ASP A 379 18.07 13.58 -2.42
CA ASP A 379 18.03 13.52 -3.88
C ASP A 379 16.63 13.20 -4.39
N GLU A 380 15.90 12.28 -3.75
CA GLU A 380 14.49 11.97 -4.03
C GLU A 380 13.56 13.17 -3.76
N CYS A 381 13.68 13.78 -2.58
CA CYS A 381 12.86 14.93 -2.18
C CYS A 381 13.06 16.12 -3.13
N LEU A 382 14.30 16.33 -3.60
CA LEU A 382 14.69 17.39 -4.51
C LEU A 382 14.51 17.00 -5.99
N TYR A 383 14.36 15.72 -6.33
CA TYR A 383 14.17 15.26 -7.73
C TYR A 383 12.82 15.71 -8.29
N SER A 384 11.78 15.72 -7.44
CA SER A 384 10.44 16.18 -7.83
C SER A 384 10.38 17.67 -8.19
N THR A 385 11.45 18.43 -7.89
CA THR A 385 11.45 19.90 -7.88
C THR A 385 12.28 20.55 -8.97
N VAL A 386 13.03 19.79 -9.78
CA VAL A 386 13.95 20.41 -10.73
C VAL A 386 13.93 19.66 -12.06
N THR A 387 12.96 20.02 -12.91
CA THR A 387 13.00 19.74 -14.36
C THR A 387 14.12 20.51 -15.07
N ASP A 388 14.61 21.60 -14.46
CA ASP A 388 15.70 22.42 -15.00
C ASP A 388 17.09 21.92 -14.57
N LYS A 389 17.81 21.25 -15.48
CA LYS A 389 19.19 20.75 -15.29
C LYS A 389 20.24 21.81 -14.86
N ASN A 390 19.86 23.08 -14.74
CA ASN A 390 20.73 24.24 -14.51
C ASN A 390 20.74 24.79 -13.06
N ILE A 391 19.89 24.29 -12.15
CA ILE A 391 19.90 24.72 -10.73
C ILE A 391 20.74 23.74 -9.90
N ASP A 392 21.80 24.26 -9.26
CA ASP A 392 22.63 23.47 -8.33
C ASP A 392 21.80 23.06 -7.09
N LYS A 393 21.48 21.77 -6.97
CA LYS A 393 20.70 21.18 -5.85
C LYS A 393 21.29 21.49 -4.47
N SER A 394 22.60 21.70 -4.40
CA SER A 394 23.33 22.07 -3.19
C SER A 394 23.09 23.51 -2.72
N SER A 395 22.55 24.38 -3.58
CA SER A 395 22.26 25.79 -3.25
C SER A 395 20.90 25.99 -2.56
N LEU A 396 20.01 25.00 -2.64
CA LEU A 396 18.65 25.06 -2.08
C LEU A 396 18.60 24.80 -0.57
N MET A 397 19.65 24.21 0.00
CA MET A 397 19.73 23.84 1.41
C MET A 397 20.85 24.55 2.14
N GLU A 398 20.64 24.83 3.43
CA GLU A 398 21.74 25.26 4.27
C GLU A 398 22.72 24.10 4.52
N PRO A 399 24.04 24.30 4.29
CA PRO A 399 25.03 23.26 4.52
C PRO A 399 25.05 22.75 5.97
N SER A 400 24.85 23.64 6.95
CA SER A 400 24.78 23.28 8.39
C SER A 400 23.63 22.33 8.67
N PHE A 401 22.44 22.60 8.12
CA PHE A 401 21.25 21.77 8.30
C PHE A 401 21.41 20.38 7.68
N LYS A 402 22.01 20.31 6.47
CA LYS A 402 22.36 19.04 5.85
C LYS A 402 23.38 18.26 6.69
N GLU A 403 24.41 18.92 7.21
CA GLU A 403 25.41 18.30 8.07
C GLU A 403 24.82 17.81 9.40
N ALA A 404 23.88 18.55 9.99
CA ALA A 404 23.17 18.15 11.20
C ALA A 404 22.36 16.86 10.98
N MET A 405 21.64 16.77 9.84
CA MET A 405 20.89 15.57 9.46
C MET A 405 21.79 14.36 9.18
N ILE A 406 22.92 14.56 8.50
CA ILE A 406 23.87 13.47 8.21
C ILE A 406 24.50 12.94 9.50
N ASN A 407 24.78 13.83 10.47
CA ASN A 407 25.45 13.46 11.71
C ASN A 407 24.49 13.01 12.83
N CYS A 408 23.17 13.07 12.61
CA CYS A 408 22.15 12.83 13.62
C CYS A 408 22.37 13.74 14.85
N ASP A 409 22.60 15.03 14.59
CA ASP A 409 22.88 15.99 15.66
C ASP A 409 21.59 16.31 16.43
N SER A 410 21.73 16.45 17.75
CA SER A 410 20.67 16.86 18.68
C SER A 410 20.90 18.26 19.25
N SER A 411 21.97 18.92 18.82
CA SER A 411 22.32 20.29 19.20
C SER A 411 21.33 21.30 18.59
N ASP A 412 21.10 22.41 19.28
CA ASP A 412 20.28 23.56 18.84
C ASP A 412 18.88 23.16 18.28
N PRO A 413 17.97 22.66 19.15
CA PRO A 413 16.65 22.18 18.75
C PRO A 413 15.75 23.25 18.14
N ASP A 414 15.96 24.52 18.43
CA ASP A 414 15.14 25.60 17.86
C ASP A 414 15.51 25.92 16.40
N GLU A 415 16.74 25.59 15.98
CA GLU A 415 17.25 25.94 14.64
C GLU A 415 17.36 24.72 13.70
N HIS A 416 17.65 23.53 14.23
CA HIS A 416 17.99 22.34 13.41
C HIS A 416 17.02 21.17 13.54
N THR A 417 15.82 21.38 14.11
CA THR A 417 14.86 20.30 14.27
C THR A 417 14.23 19.92 12.93
N LEU A 418 14.32 18.63 12.60
CA LEU A 418 13.61 18.03 11.47
C LEU A 418 13.06 16.67 11.89
N ALA A 419 11.76 16.47 11.71
CA ALA A 419 11.11 15.21 11.94
C ALA A 419 10.13 14.87 10.81
N TYR A 420 9.96 13.59 10.53
CA TYR A 420 9.07 13.11 9.48
C TYR A 420 7.91 12.33 10.10
N VAL A 421 6.69 12.76 9.79
CA VAL A 421 5.46 12.07 10.16
C VAL A 421 5.08 11.11 9.04
N SER A 422 5.12 9.81 9.32
CA SER A 422 4.82 8.81 8.30
C SER A 422 3.34 8.43 8.23
N LYS A 423 2.62 8.46 9.36
CA LYS A 423 1.18 8.19 9.44
C LYS A 423 0.59 8.74 10.74
N MET A 424 -0.72 8.90 10.80
CA MET A 424 -1.45 9.21 12.03
C MET A 424 -2.01 7.92 12.64
N LEU A 425 -1.93 7.77 13.96
CA LEU A 425 -2.54 6.69 14.72
C LEU A 425 -3.75 7.25 15.45
N SER A 426 -4.93 6.69 15.23
CA SER A 426 -6.11 7.02 16.05
C SER A 426 -6.06 6.23 17.35
N VAL A 427 -6.02 6.93 18.48
CA VAL A 427 -5.97 6.33 19.81
C VAL A 427 -7.14 6.84 20.64
N PRO A 428 -7.97 5.95 21.22
CA PRO A 428 -9.01 6.36 22.15
C PRO A 428 -8.41 7.03 23.39
N ASP A 429 -9.02 8.10 23.87
CA ASP A 429 -8.56 8.82 25.08
C ASP A 429 -8.48 7.91 26.33
N SER A 430 -9.21 6.80 26.34
CA SER A 430 -9.18 5.78 27.40
C SER A 430 -7.85 5.01 27.46
N GLU A 431 -7.15 4.85 26.33
CA GLU A 431 -5.86 4.17 26.20
C GLU A 431 -4.66 5.11 26.41
N LEU A 432 -4.88 6.42 26.30
CA LEU A 432 -3.83 7.40 26.56
C LEU A 432 -3.40 7.40 28.04
N PRO A 433 -2.09 7.51 28.32
CA PRO A 433 -1.58 7.58 29.67
C PRO A 433 -2.14 8.84 30.33
N LYS A 434 -2.88 8.68 31.44
CA LYS A 434 -3.39 9.81 32.22
C LYS A 434 -2.22 10.61 32.78
N GLU A 435 -2.28 11.93 32.68
CA GLU A 435 -1.32 12.78 33.39
C GLU A 435 -1.34 12.41 34.87
N VAL A 436 -0.17 12.14 35.43
CA VAL A 436 0.00 12.11 36.88
C VAL A 436 -0.07 13.56 37.35
N THR A 437 -1.27 14.13 37.30
CA THR A 437 -1.58 15.34 38.06
C THR A 437 -1.26 15.03 39.51
N ALA A 438 -0.55 15.97 40.17
CA ALA A 438 -0.36 15.93 41.61
C ALA A 438 -1.68 15.51 42.25
N GLY A 439 -1.63 14.47 43.10
CA GLY A 439 -2.83 13.75 43.54
C GLY A 439 -3.99 14.70 43.89
N PRO A 440 -5.23 14.32 43.56
CA PRO A 440 -6.38 15.21 43.64
C PRO A 440 -6.42 15.90 45.01
N THR A 441 -6.66 17.20 45.00
CA THR A 441 -6.77 17.98 46.24
C THR A 441 -7.87 17.35 47.13
N GLN A 442 -7.75 17.49 48.46
CA GLN A 442 -8.72 16.89 49.39
C GLN A 442 -10.18 17.29 49.07
N GLU A 443 -10.39 18.46 48.47
CA GLU A 443 -11.70 18.95 48.03
C GLU A 443 -12.25 18.16 46.82
N GLU A 444 -11.44 17.89 45.79
CA GLU A 444 -11.86 17.11 44.62
C GLU A 444 -12.14 15.64 44.96
N VAL A 445 -11.36 15.05 45.87
CA VAL A 445 -11.62 13.68 46.38
C VAL A 445 -12.95 13.65 47.14
N MET A 446 -13.23 14.67 47.96
CA MET A 446 -14.47 14.76 48.72
C MET A 446 -15.68 14.97 47.79
N GLU A 447 -15.54 15.77 46.74
CA GLU A 447 -16.60 15.99 45.76
C GLU A 447 -16.87 14.74 44.90
N ARG A 448 -15.82 14.03 44.46
CA ARG A 448 -15.95 12.73 43.78
C ARG A 448 -16.59 11.68 44.68
N GLN A 449 -16.21 11.60 45.95
CA GLN A 449 -16.85 10.69 46.92
C GLN A 449 -18.32 11.05 47.15
N ARG A 450 -18.66 12.35 47.16
CA ARG A 450 -20.05 12.80 47.28
C ARG A 450 -20.87 12.42 46.05
N LYS A 451 -20.39 12.70 44.83
CA LYS A 451 -21.06 12.31 43.57
C LYS A 451 -21.20 10.80 43.43
N ALA A 452 -20.15 10.04 43.75
CA ALA A 452 -20.20 8.57 43.74
C ALA A 452 -21.19 8.01 44.77
N ARG A 453 -21.28 8.60 45.97
CA ARG A 453 -22.30 8.23 46.97
C ARG A 453 -23.71 8.56 46.51
N GLU A 454 -23.90 9.70 45.85
CA GLU A 454 -25.21 10.13 45.34
C GLU A 454 -25.68 9.23 44.17
N GLN A 455 -24.77 8.88 43.26
CA GLN A 455 -25.04 7.89 42.19
C GLN A 455 -25.28 6.50 42.74
N ALA A 456 -24.45 6.01 43.68
CA ALA A 456 -24.67 4.72 44.33
C ALA A 456 -26.00 4.69 45.10
N LYS A 457 -26.41 5.82 45.70
CA LYS A 457 -27.71 5.94 46.37
C LYS A 457 -28.86 5.89 45.36
N LYS A 458 -28.76 6.58 44.22
CA LYS A 458 -29.76 6.50 43.14
C LYS A 458 -29.87 5.09 42.55
N VAL A 459 -28.74 4.42 42.29
CA VAL A 459 -28.72 3.03 41.80
C VAL A 459 -29.30 2.07 42.85
N SER A 460 -29.00 2.29 44.14
CA SER A 460 -29.56 1.51 45.23
C SER A 460 -31.05 1.76 45.44
N GLU A 461 -31.54 3.00 45.28
CA GLU A 461 -32.96 3.36 45.36
C GLU A 461 -33.72 2.80 44.16
N ALA A 462 -33.15 2.84 42.95
CA ALA A 462 -33.71 2.21 41.75
C ALA A 462 -33.76 0.68 41.88
N ALA A 463 -32.68 0.06 42.38
CA ALA A 463 -32.64 -1.38 42.63
C ALA A 463 -33.60 -1.81 43.76
N ALA A 464 -33.78 -0.97 44.79
CA ALA A 464 -34.76 -1.21 45.85
C ALA A 464 -36.20 -1.06 45.34
N ALA A 465 -36.49 -0.06 44.49
CA ALA A 465 -37.80 0.09 43.86
C ALA A 465 -38.13 -1.09 42.93
N LEU A 466 -37.13 -1.61 42.20
CA LEU A 466 -37.27 -2.81 41.36
C LEU A 466 -37.44 -4.09 42.20
N ALA A 467 -36.82 -4.15 43.39
CA ALA A 467 -36.98 -5.25 44.32
C ALA A 467 -38.33 -5.21 45.05
N ASP A 468 -38.82 -4.04 45.44
CA ASP A 468 -40.15 -3.85 46.04
C ASP A 468 -41.26 -4.14 45.03
N ALA A 469 -41.08 -3.77 43.75
CA ALA A 469 -41.97 -4.18 42.66
C ALA A 469 -41.98 -5.71 42.46
N ARG A 470 -40.85 -6.40 42.67
CA ARG A 470 -40.75 -7.86 42.59
C ARG A 470 -41.26 -8.59 43.84
N LEU A 471 -41.36 -7.92 44.98
CA LEU A 471 -41.81 -8.50 46.26
C LEU A 471 -43.32 -8.34 46.49
N ALA A 472 -44.01 -7.50 45.70
CA ALA A 472 -45.47 -7.36 45.72
C ALA A 472 -46.21 -8.42 44.87
N ASP A 473 -45.51 -9.18 44.03
CA ASP A 473 -46.06 -10.21 43.13
C ASP A 473 -45.92 -11.63 43.70
N GLN A 474 -46.52 -11.87 44.87
CA GLN A 474 -46.79 -13.23 45.38
C GLN A 474 -48.24 -13.35 45.82
N ASP A 475 -49.17 -13.31 44.86
CA ASP A 475 -50.45 -14.01 44.96
C ASP A 475 -50.98 -14.22 43.53
N ASP A 476 -51.08 -15.49 43.11
CA ASP A 476 -51.66 -15.91 41.84
C ASP A 476 -53.17 -15.67 41.83
N ASP A 477 -53.64 -14.70 41.06
CA ASP A 477 -54.98 -14.74 40.46
C ASP A 477 -54.97 -14.05 39.08
N ILE A 478 -55.36 -14.84 38.08
CA ILE A 478 -55.58 -14.52 36.66
C ILE A 478 -56.43 -13.26 36.51
N TYR A 479 -55.99 -12.22 35.79
CA TYR A 479 -56.90 -11.41 34.93
C TYR A 479 -56.18 -10.63 33.81
N LEU A 480 -56.96 -10.47 32.74
CA LEU A 480 -56.73 -9.84 31.45
C LEU A 480 -55.85 -8.58 31.46
N GLU A 481 -54.90 -8.52 30.51
CA GLU A 481 -54.47 -7.25 29.91
C GLU A 481 -55.67 -6.57 29.26
N THR A 482 -56.27 -5.60 29.95
CA THR A 482 -57.04 -4.57 29.30
C THR A 482 -56.07 -3.70 28.52
N LYS A 483 -55.98 -3.93 27.21
CA LYS A 483 -55.44 -2.94 26.28
C LYS A 483 -56.08 -1.58 26.60
N PRO A 484 -55.29 -0.51 26.82
CA PRO A 484 -55.80 0.83 26.67
C PRO A 484 -56.33 1.01 25.24
N ASP A 485 -57.33 1.88 25.14
CA ASP A 485 -58.20 2.10 24.00
C ASP A 485 -57.48 2.16 22.63
N GLN A 486 -58.04 1.44 21.66
CA GLN A 486 -57.51 1.27 20.31
C GLN A 486 -57.80 2.48 19.38
N PHE A 487 -57.92 3.69 19.94
CA PHE A 487 -58.24 4.94 19.23
C PHE A 487 -57.72 6.22 19.93
N GLN A 488 -56.56 6.17 20.58
CA GLN A 488 -55.76 7.38 20.80
C GLN A 488 -54.71 7.46 19.70
N TRP A 489 -54.76 8.54 18.91
CA TRP A 489 -53.64 8.96 18.08
C TRP A 489 -52.56 9.45 19.05
N GLU A 490 -51.80 8.51 19.60
CA GLU A 490 -50.44 8.82 19.99
C GLU A 490 -49.73 9.10 18.67
N PHE A 491 -49.28 10.35 18.51
CA PHE A 491 -48.07 10.56 17.76
C PHE A 491 -47.05 9.64 18.44
N GLU A 492 -46.75 8.50 17.84
CA GLU A 492 -45.37 8.02 17.86
C GLU A 492 -44.59 9.16 17.21
N GLU A 493 -44.26 10.18 18.01
CA GLU A 493 -42.91 10.69 17.95
C GLU A 493 -42.09 9.42 18.11
N ASP A 494 -41.49 8.96 17.01
CA ASP A 494 -40.23 8.24 17.08
C ASP A 494 -39.34 9.16 17.95
N GLU A 495 -39.45 9.06 19.27
CA GLU A 495 -38.36 9.36 20.17
C GLU A 495 -37.33 8.33 19.74
N ASP A 496 -36.57 8.69 18.70
CA ASP A 496 -35.20 8.26 18.53
C ASP A 496 -34.64 8.31 19.95
N GLU A 497 -34.53 7.15 20.61
CA GLU A 497 -33.59 6.99 21.69
C GLU A 497 -32.26 7.34 21.03
N ASP A 498 -31.90 8.63 21.12
CA ASP A 498 -30.61 9.14 20.73
C ASP A 498 -29.63 8.25 21.47
N ASP A 499 -29.07 7.30 20.73
CA ASP A 499 -27.96 6.44 21.10
C ASP A 499 -26.69 7.32 21.18
N ASP A 500 -26.82 8.47 21.85
CA ASP A 500 -25.82 9.41 22.32
C ASP A 500 -25.08 8.73 23.49
N GLN A 501 -24.54 7.55 23.23
CA GLN A 501 -23.32 7.17 23.89
C GLN A 501 -22.33 8.31 23.61
N PRO A 502 -21.77 8.96 24.64
CA PRO A 502 -20.82 10.03 24.41
C PRO A 502 -19.69 9.44 23.57
N LEU A 503 -19.54 9.95 22.34
CA LEU A 503 -18.43 9.59 21.45
C LEU A 503 -17.15 9.67 22.27
N GLU A 504 -16.49 8.54 22.50
CA GLU A 504 -15.16 8.56 23.08
C GLU A 504 -14.29 9.40 22.14
N LYS A 505 -13.68 10.44 22.68
CA LYS A 505 -12.84 11.32 21.87
C LYS A 505 -11.62 10.50 21.46
N GLU A 506 -11.46 10.35 20.15
CA GLU A 506 -10.27 9.78 19.54
C GLU A 506 -9.23 10.90 19.38
N THR A 507 -8.02 10.64 19.86
CA THR A 507 -6.87 11.55 19.70
C THR A 507 -5.95 10.99 18.63
N LEU A 508 -5.61 11.82 17.65
CA LEU A 508 -4.69 11.47 16.57
C LEU A 508 -3.24 11.67 17.04
N VAL A 509 -2.47 10.59 17.06
CA VAL A 509 -1.05 10.57 17.42
C VAL A 509 -0.21 10.41 16.15
N ALA A 510 0.60 11.40 15.81
CA ALA A 510 1.47 11.38 14.64
C ALA A 510 2.68 10.46 14.85
N PHE A 511 2.79 9.38 14.09
CA PHE A 511 3.91 8.45 14.16
C PHE A 511 5.13 9.00 13.43
N THR A 512 6.15 9.38 14.19
CA THR A 512 7.19 10.31 13.75
C THR A 512 8.60 9.78 14.03
N ARG A 513 9.54 10.08 13.12
CA ARG A 513 10.98 9.94 13.35
C ARG A 513 11.66 11.29 13.35
N VAL A 514 12.48 11.54 14.37
CA VAL A 514 13.36 12.73 14.43
C VAL A 514 14.65 12.44 13.68
N TYR A 515 14.99 13.25 12.69
CA TYR A 515 16.21 13.12 11.89
C TYR A 515 17.33 14.04 12.37
N SER A 516 16.97 15.24 12.85
CA SER A 516 17.89 16.26 13.39
C SER A 516 17.19 17.03 14.51
N GLY A 517 17.97 17.56 15.46
CA GLY A 517 17.48 18.31 16.62
C GLY A 517 16.87 17.45 17.73
N GLU A 518 16.01 18.06 18.53
CA GLU A 518 15.28 17.43 19.63
C GLU A 518 13.85 18.01 19.67
N LEU A 519 12.85 17.12 19.70
CA LEU A 519 11.46 17.53 19.91
C LEU A 519 11.15 17.58 21.39
N SER A 520 10.55 18.67 21.86
CA SER A 520 10.14 18.85 23.25
C SER A 520 8.65 19.23 23.36
N LYS A 521 8.03 18.85 24.49
CA LYS A 521 6.66 19.27 24.81
C LYS A 521 6.56 20.81 24.93
N GLY A 522 5.56 21.40 24.27
CA GLY A 522 5.32 22.85 24.22
C GLY A 522 6.22 23.60 23.25
N GLN A 523 7.02 22.91 22.43
CA GLN A 523 7.82 23.52 21.38
C GLN A 523 6.93 23.98 20.23
N LEU A 524 7.20 25.18 19.71
CA LEU A 524 6.57 25.69 18.48
C LEU A 524 7.38 25.21 17.28
N VAL A 525 6.71 24.59 16.32
CA VAL A 525 7.30 24.03 15.11
C VAL A 525 6.52 24.44 13.87
N CYS A 526 7.18 24.40 12.72
CA CYS A 526 6.58 24.58 11.42
C CYS A 526 6.25 23.22 10.80
N VAL A 527 5.06 23.08 10.22
CA VAL A 527 4.61 21.85 9.55
C VAL A 527 4.47 22.12 8.05
N VAL A 528 5.12 21.26 7.27
CA VAL A 528 5.09 21.29 5.80
C VAL A 528 4.29 20.12 5.27
N GLY A 529 3.24 20.45 4.52
CA GLY A 529 2.32 19.51 3.90
C GLY A 529 2.90 18.80 2.65
N PRO A 530 2.28 17.70 2.23
CA PRO A 530 2.81 16.83 1.16
C PRO A 530 2.85 17.49 -0.22
N LYS A 531 1.98 18.48 -0.49
CA LYS A 531 1.92 19.16 -1.80
C LYS A 531 2.88 20.37 -1.89
N TYR A 532 3.71 20.60 -0.88
CA TYR A 532 4.71 21.66 -0.93
C TYR A 532 5.73 21.36 -2.03
N ASP A 533 5.98 22.33 -2.89
CA ASP A 533 6.94 22.23 -3.99
C ASP A 533 8.16 23.12 -3.72
N PRO A 534 9.31 22.53 -3.33
CA PRO A 534 10.56 23.26 -3.12
C PRO A 534 11.07 24.07 -4.31
N SER A 535 10.59 23.83 -5.54
CA SER A 535 10.99 24.59 -6.73
C SER A 535 10.41 26.00 -6.78
N LEU A 536 9.24 26.18 -6.16
CA LEU A 536 8.51 27.42 -6.15
C LEU A 536 8.91 28.27 -4.93
N PRO A 537 8.95 29.60 -5.06
CA PRO A 537 9.26 30.45 -3.92
C PRO A 537 8.20 30.27 -2.81
N ARG A 538 8.60 30.43 -1.54
CA ARG A 538 7.70 30.36 -0.36
C ARG A 538 6.40 31.15 -0.56
N ASN A 539 6.50 32.34 -1.16
CA ASN A 539 5.38 33.26 -1.41
C ASN A 539 4.40 32.80 -2.50
N HIS A 540 4.67 31.69 -3.18
CA HIS A 540 3.75 31.16 -4.19
C HIS A 540 2.45 30.67 -3.51
N PRO A 541 1.26 30.97 -4.05
CA PRO A 541 -0.01 30.64 -3.42
C PRO A 541 -0.16 29.16 -3.06
N THR A 542 0.39 28.25 -3.87
CA THR A 542 0.41 26.80 -3.59
C THR A 542 1.24 26.46 -2.36
N ASN A 543 2.41 27.08 -2.18
CA ASN A 543 3.32 26.77 -1.07
C ASN A 543 2.87 27.38 0.25
N VAL A 544 2.31 28.60 0.22
CA VAL A 544 1.73 29.24 1.42
C VAL A 544 0.63 28.40 2.04
N GLN A 545 -0.18 27.71 1.23
CA GLN A 545 -1.24 26.81 1.74
C GLN A 545 -0.71 25.52 2.38
N GLN A 546 0.55 25.17 2.15
CA GLN A 546 1.15 23.93 2.64
C GLN A 546 2.07 24.15 3.84
N ILE A 547 2.40 25.40 4.17
CA ILE A 547 3.21 25.75 5.33
C ILE A 547 2.28 26.25 6.43
N ILE A 548 2.41 25.64 7.62
CA ILE A 548 1.67 26.04 8.81
C ILE A 548 2.71 26.30 9.91
N GLU A 549 2.84 27.57 10.29
CA GLU A 549 3.78 28.05 11.31
C GLU A 549 3.16 28.03 12.71
N ASP A 550 4.00 28.15 13.73
CA ASP A 550 3.61 28.26 15.14
C ASP A 550 2.71 27.12 15.66
N VAL A 551 2.98 25.89 15.22
CA VAL A 551 2.27 24.70 15.68
C VAL A 551 2.86 24.21 17.01
N GLU A 552 2.05 24.15 18.06
CA GLU A 552 2.48 23.69 19.38
C GLU A 552 2.45 22.15 19.48
N VAL A 553 3.55 21.56 19.95
CA VAL A 553 3.60 20.13 20.31
C VAL A 553 2.97 19.92 21.69
N GLU A 554 1.74 19.37 21.74
CA GLU A 554 0.99 19.20 23.00
C GLU A 554 1.57 18.13 23.92
N ASP A 555 1.97 16.97 23.37
CA ASP A 555 2.54 15.87 24.15
C ASP A 555 3.39 14.95 23.26
N LEU A 556 4.34 14.25 23.88
CA LEU A 556 5.19 13.26 23.21
C LEU A 556 5.04 11.89 23.88
N LEU A 557 4.81 10.87 23.06
CA LEU A 557 4.47 9.52 23.49
C LEU A 557 5.45 8.50 22.90
N LEU A 558 6.09 7.70 23.74
CA LEU A 558 6.77 6.49 23.33
C LEU A 558 5.76 5.36 23.19
N ILE A 559 5.72 4.75 22.00
CA ILE A 559 4.78 3.68 21.65
C ILE A 559 5.35 2.33 22.15
N MET A 560 4.62 1.65 23.03
CA MET A 560 5.01 0.36 23.63
C MET A 560 3.97 -0.72 23.32
N GLY A 561 3.61 -0.85 22.03
CA GLY A 561 2.50 -1.68 21.59
C GLY A 561 1.15 -1.08 22.02
N ARG A 562 0.47 -1.74 22.98
CA ARG A 562 -0.83 -1.30 23.50
C ARG A 562 -0.76 -0.19 24.56
N GLU A 563 0.41 0.03 25.15
CA GLU A 563 0.61 1.08 26.16
C GLU A 563 1.42 2.23 25.55
N PHE A 564 1.16 3.47 25.98
CA PHE A 564 2.01 4.62 25.67
C PHE A 564 2.70 5.14 26.94
N VAL A 565 3.94 5.61 26.78
CA VAL A 565 4.72 6.22 27.85
C VAL A 565 5.02 7.66 27.48
N ARG A 566 4.55 8.62 28.28
CA ARG A 566 4.86 10.04 28.08
C ARG A 566 6.34 10.32 28.27
N VAL A 567 6.90 11.13 27.38
CA VAL A 567 8.29 11.58 27.40
C VAL A 567 8.32 13.10 27.24
N ASP A 568 9.23 13.79 27.92
CA ASP A 568 9.29 15.26 27.86
C ASP A 568 9.99 15.76 26.58
N SER A 569 11.01 15.01 26.15
CA SER A 569 11.84 15.37 25.00
C SER A 569 12.43 14.12 24.34
N VAL A 570 12.60 14.17 23.01
CA VAL A 570 13.11 13.05 22.19
C VAL A 570 14.17 13.57 21.20
N PRO A 571 15.43 13.10 21.30
CA PRO A 571 16.50 13.53 20.40
C PRO A 571 16.49 12.78 19.06
N ALA A 572 17.23 13.33 18.09
CA ALA A 572 17.44 12.76 16.76
C ALA A 572 17.80 11.26 16.77
N GLY A 573 17.28 10.55 15.77
CA GLY A 573 17.48 9.12 15.57
C GLY A 573 16.47 8.22 16.28
N ASN A 574 15.54 8.78 17.05
CA ASN A 574 14.50 8.03 17.76
C ASN A 574 13.12 8.17 17.11
N LEU A 575 12.24 7.22 17.44
CA LEU A 575 10.82 7.22 17.06
C LEU A 575 9.98 7.79 18.20
N VAL A 576 8.94 8.55 17.87
CA VAL A 576 8.03 9.18 18.83
C VAL A 576 6.63 9.35 18.23
N GLY A 577 5.60 9.25 19.07
CA GLY A 577 4.25 9.68 18.77
C GLY A 577 4.05 11.13 19.20
N VAL A 578 3.70 12.02 18.27
CA VAL A 578 3.50 13.46 18.53
C VAL A 578 2.01 13.75 18.60
N VAL A 579 1.56 14.43 19.66
CA VAL A 579 0.17 14.88 19.85
C VAL A 579 0.08 16.38 19.58
N GLY A 580 -1.05 16.83 19.03
CA GLY A 580 -1.30 18.25 18.66
C GLY A 580 -1.32 18.52 17.16
N LEU A 581 -1.05 17.51 16.32
CA LEU A 581 -0.95 17.67 14.86
C LEU A 581 -2.18 17.17 14.07
N GLY A 582 -3.21 16.67 14.77
CA GLY A 582 -4.33 15.94 14.16
C GLY A 582 -5.23 16.73 13.21
N ASP A 583 -5.42 18.03 13.46
CA ASP A 583 -6.27 18.89 12.64
C ASP A 583 -5.49 19.58 11.50
N ILE A 584 -4.16 19.46 11.53
CA ILE A 584 -3.22 20.18 10.66
C ILE A 584 -2.74 19.25 9.53
N ILE A 585 -2.41 18.01 9.90
CA ILE A 585 -1.86 17.02 8.98
C ILE A 585 -3.00 16.20 8.37
N LEU A 586 -2.91 15.97 7.05
CA LEU A 586 -3.79 15.03 6.35
C LEU A 586 -3.37 13.57 6.59
N LYS A 587 -2.23 13.14 6.01
CA LYS A 587 -1.74 11.75 6.10
C LYS A 587 -0.29 11.68 6.57
N ASN A 588 0.57 12.45 5.94
CA ASN A 588 1.99 12.59 6.23
C ASN A 588 2.38 14.07 6.20
N ALA A 589 3.49 14.40 6.86
CA ALA A 589 4.02 15.76 6.89
C ALA A 589 5.49 15.77 7.29
N THR A 590 6.14 16.90 7.04
CA THR A 590 7.48 17.19 7.56
C THR A 590 7.35 18.25 8.65
N ILE A 591 7.92 17.98 9.82
CA ILE A 591 8.01 18.92 10.94
C ILE A 591 9.40 19.54 10.91
N MET A 592 9.50 20.85 11.03
CA MET A 592 10.77 21.55 11.08
C MET A 592 10.76 22.79 11.95
N SER A 593 11.96 23.23 12.33
CA SER A 593 12.20 24.59 12.84
C SER A 593 11.86 25.65 11.80
N GLU A 594 11.68 26.89 12.26
CA GLU A 594 11.47 28.04 11.37
C GLU A 594 12.72 28.24 10.49
N VAL A 595 12.53 28.23 9.18
CA VAL A 595 13.61 28.42 8.20
C VAL A 595 13.56 29.86 7.67
N PRO A 596 14.72 30.54 7.50
CA PRO A 596 14.80 31.88 6.92
C PRO A 596 14.10 32.00 5.56
N ASP A 597 13.52 33.18 5.29
CA ASP A 597 12.71 33.48 4.09
C ASP A 597 13.45 33.30 2.75
N ASP A 598 14.77 33.30 2.75
CA ASP A 598 15.63 33.17 1.58
C ASP A 598 15.88 31.71 1.15
N LYS A 599 15.40 30.72 1.91
CA LYS A 599 15.65 29.29 1.64
C LYS A 599 14.35 28.49 1.51
N ALA A 600 14.44 27.38 0.77
CA ALA A 600 13.32 26.48 0.57
C ALA A 600 13.17 25.50 1.75
N TYR A 601 11.94 25.26 2.17
CA TYR A 601 11.62 24.17 3.10
C TYR A 601 11.81 22.81 2.43
N LEU A 602 12.18 21.80 3.22
CA LEU A 602 12.26 20.41 2.76
C LEU A 602 10.91 19.72 2.90
N ASN A 603 10.56 18.94 1.89
CA ASN A 603 9.36 18.12 1.93
C ASN A 603 9.76 16.63 1.86
N PHE A 604 9.79 15.96 3.01
CA PHE A 604 9.97 14.51 3.09
C PHE A 604 8.68 13.76 2.74
N ALA A 605 7.54 14.46 2.74
CA ALA A 605 6.21 13.92 2.48
C ALA A 605 5.86 13.87 0.97
N SER A 606 6.56 14.59 0.09
CA SER A 606 6.39 14.52 -1.38
C SER A 606 7.01 13.29 -2.02
N THR A 607 7.74 12.46 -1.27
CA THR A 607 8.49 11.34 -1.85
C THR A 607 7.55 10.29 -2.46
N SER A 608 7.82 9.97 -3.74
CA SER A 608 7.09 9.07 -4.64
C SER A 608 6.91 7.62 -4.16
N THR A 609 7.49 7.21 -3.03
CA THR A 609 7.44 5.81 -2.56
C THR A 609 6.09 5.39 -1.97
N LEU A 610 5.25 6.35 -1.57
CA LEU A 610 3.84 6.09 -1.24
C LEU A 610 2.94 5.92 -2.49
N ILE A 611 3.45 6.22 -3.69
CA ILE A 611 2.69 6.18 -4.95
C ILE A 611 2.51 4.74 -5.47
N HIS A 612 3.22 3.75 -4.91
CA HIS A 612 3.15 2.38 -5.40
C HIS A 612 1.83 1.64 -5.12
N ASN A 613 0.90 2.21 -4.35
CA ASN A 613 -0.45 1.65 -4.23
C ASN A 613 -1.50 2.77 -4.24
N LYS A 614 -1.75 3.36 -5.41
CA LYS A 614 -3.02 4.08 -5.61
C LYS A 614 -4.17 3.15 -5.21
N PRO A 615 -5.20 3.64 -4.51
CA PRO A 615 -6.32 2.80 -4.13
C PRO A 615 -6.95 2.20 -5.39
N ILE A 616 -7.03 0.88 -5.39
CA ILE A 616 -7.37 0.08 -6.57
C ILE A 616 -8.89 -0.09 -6.69
N MET A 617 -9.56 -0.28 -5.55
CA MET A 617 -10.98 -0.57 -5.49
C MET A 617 -11.75 0.64 -5.00
N GLN A 618 -12.79 1.03 -5.73
CA GLN A 618 -13.69 2.11 -5.37
C GLN A 618 -15.07 1.53 -5.07
N VAL A 619 -15.68 1.94 -3.96
CA VAL A 619 -16.96 1.40 -3.52
C VAL A 619 -17.84 2.52 -3.01
N ALA A 620 -19.08 2.57 -3.48
CA ALA A 620 -20.08 3.49 -2.96
C ALA A 620 -20.62 2.98 -1.62
N ILE A 621 -20.71 3.86 -0.63
CA ILE A 621 -21.22 3.55 0.70
C ILE A 621 -22.33 4.52 1.07
N GLU A 622 -23.33 4.03 1.80
CA GLU A 622 -24.42 4.86 2.31
C GLU A 622 -24.76 4.44 3.75
N PRO A 623 -25.15 5.38 4.62
CA PRO A 623 -25.65 5.01 5.92
C PRO A 623 -27.04 4.37 5.76
N GLN A 624 -27.33 3.32 6.55
CA GLN A 624 -28.65 2.71 6.56
C GLN A 624 -29.74 3.72 6.97
N ASN A 625 -29.41 4.63 7.89
CA ASN A 625 -30.25 5.77 8.26
C ASN A 625 -29.68 7.07 7.64
N PRO A 626 -30.39 7.73 6.70
CA PRO A 626 -29.94 8.97 6.08
C PRO A 626 -29.65 10.12 7.06
N LEU A 627 -30.27 10.15 8.25
CA LEU A 627 -30.02 11.18 9.26
C LEU A 627 -28.58 11.13 9.80
N LYS A 628 -27.93 9.97 9.71
CA LYS A 628 -26.56 9.74 10.21
C LYS A 628 -25.48 10.09 9.17
N LEU A 629 -25.83 10.69 8.03
CA LEU A 629 -24.88 11.04 6.95
C LEU A 629 -23.71 11.91 7.44
N PHE A 630 -23.98 12.97 8.21
CA PHE A 630 -22.92 13.83 8.76
C PHE A 630 -21.97 13.10 9.72
N LYS A 631 -22.49 12.11 10.46
CA LYS A 631 -21.69 11.26 11.35
C LYS A 631 -20.79 10.34 10.53
N LEU A 632 -21.30 9.82 9.42
CA LEU A 632 -20.53 9.03 8.46
C LEU A 632 -19.42 9.85 7.81
N GLU A 633 -19.71 11.04 7.30
CA GLU A 633 -18.71 11.95 6.69
C GLU A 633 -17.58 12.30 7.66
N ARG A 634 -17.93 12.64 8.91
CA ARG A 634 -16.93 12.89 9.96
C ARG A 634 -16.11 11.64 10.27
N GLY A 635 -16.75 10.47 10.32
CA GLY A 635 -16.07 9.20 10.54
C GLY A 635 -15.09 8.86 9.41
N LEU A 636 -15.47 9.14 8.16
CA LEU A 636 -14.64 8.97 6.97
C LEU A 636 -13.43 9.92 6.96
N ASP A 637 -13.59 11.17 7.40
CA ASP A 637 -12.46 12.11 7.54
C ASP A 637 -11.42 11.59 8.55
N LEU A 638 -11.87 11.13 9.72
CA LEU A 638 -10.98 10.55 10.74
C LEU A 638 -10.30 9.26 10.24
N LEU A 639 -11.06 8.40 9.56
CA LEU A 639 -10.52 7.17 8.98
C LEU A 639 -9.50 7.45 7.88
N SER A 640 -9.73 8.44 7.01
CA SER A 640 -8.79 8.82 5.95
C SER A 640 -7.48 9.42 6.48
N LYS A 641 -7.51 10.03 7.68
CA LYS A 641 -6.30 10.48 8.38
C LYS A 641 -5.53 9.33 9.00
N ALA A 642 -6.24 8.38 9.62
CA ALA A 642 -5.63 7.22 10.26
C ALA A 642 -5.04 6.21 9.26
N ASP A 643 -5.68 6.07 8.11
CA ASP A 643 -5.31 5.11 7.07
C ASP A 643 -4.50 5.76 5.93
N PRO A 644 -3.28 5.27 5.63
CA PRO A 644 -2.46 5.89 4.59
C PRO A 644 -3.07 5.77 3.17
N VAL A 645 -3.85 4.73 2.88
CA VAL A 645 -4.38 4.46 1.52
C VAL A 645 -5.80 4.92 1.34
N LEU A 646 -6.63 4.90 2.40
CA LEU A 646 -8.03 5.25 2.27
C LEU A 646 -8.20 6.70 1.79
N GLU A 647 -8.95 6.86 0.72
CA GLU A 647 -9.39 8.14 0.19
C GLU A 647 -10.90 8.07 0.02
N TRP A 648 -11.57 9.19 0.19
CA TRP A 648 -13.00 9.26 -0.07
C TRP A 648 -13.36 10.60 -0.69
N TYR A 649 -14.41 10.59 -1.49
CA TYR A 649 -14.97 11.79 -2.09
C TYR A 649 -16.46 11.58 -2.36
N VAL A 650 -17.18 12.68 -2.53
CA VAL A 650 -18.56 12.65 -3.03
C VAL A 650 -18.49 12.70 -4.55
N ASP A 651 -19.11 11.75 -5.22
CA ASP A 651 -19.20 11.76 -6.68
C ASP A 651 -20.10 12.91 -7.15
N ASP A 652 -19.59 13.77 -8.04
CA ASP A 652 -20.30 14.97 -8.50
C ASP A 652 -21.57 14.61 -9.31
N ASP A 653 -21.56 13.47 -10.02
CA ASP A 653 -22.65 13.04 -10.90
C ASP A 653 -23.77 12.34 -10.12
N SER A 654 -23.42 11.39 -9.25
CA SER A 654 -24.39 10.57 -8.50
C SER A 654 -24.71 11.09 -7.10
N GLY A 655 -23.84 11.91 -6.51
CA GLY A 655 -23.92 12.33 -5.11
C GLY A 655 -23.63 11.21 -4.11
N GLU A 656 -23.13 10.05 -4.57
CA GLU A 656 -22.76 8.92 -3.71
C GLU A 656 -21.41 9.16 -3.01
N LEU A 657 -21.28 8.67 -1.78
CA LEU A 657 -20.00 8.66 -1.07
C LEU A 657 -19.15 7.51 -1.58
N ILE A 658 -18.07 7.83 -2.30
CA ILE A 658 -17.15 6.85 -2.84
C ILE A 658 -15.95 6.71 -1.92
N VAL A 659 -15.68 5.48 -1.49
CA VAL A 659 -14.50 5.12 -0.71
C VAL A 659 -13.55 4.30 -1.57
N CYS A 660 -12.31 4.76 -1.62
CA CYS A 660 -11.21 4.19 -2.38
C CYS A 660 -10.27 3.44 -1.43
N VAL A 661 -10.00 2.17 -1.72
CA VAL A 661 -9.18 1.27 -0.88
C VAL A 661 -8.25 0.41 -1.72
N ALA A 662 -7.20 -0.13 -1.08
CA ALA A 662 -6.22 -1.02 -1.70
C ALA A 662 -6.82 -2.35 -2.22
N GLY A 663 -7.82 -2.89 -1.53
CA GLY A 663 -8.35 -4.23 -1.80
C GLY A 663 -9.54 -4.58 -0.91
N GLU A 664 -10.06 -5.79 -1.09
CA GLU A 664 -11.27 -6.28 -0.40
C GLU A 664 -11.05 -6.45 1.11
N LEU A 665 -9.93 -7.05 1.51
CA LEU A 665 -9.61 -7.25 2.92
C LEU A 665 -9.45 -5.90 3.63
N HIS A 666 -8.89 -4.93 2.92
CA HIS A 666 -8.73 -3.57 3.39
C HIS A 666 -10.10 -2.86 3.53
N LEU A 667 -11.02 -3.02 2.57
CA LEU A 667 -12.39 -2.50 2.68
C LEU A 667 -13.09 -3.01 3.95
N GLU A 668 -13.07 -4.32 4.18
CA GLU A 668 -13.71 -4.92 5.34
C GLU A 668 -13.16 -4.39 6.66
N ARG A 669 -11.85 -4.11 6.71
CA ARG A 669 -11.20 -3.47 7.87
C ARG A 669 -11.75 -2.07 8.07
N CYS A 670 -11.69 -1.25 7.02
CA CYS A 670 -12.11 0.14 7.05
C CYS A 670 -13.58 0.30 7.45
N LEU A 671 -14.47 -0.56 6.96
CA LEU A 671 -15.88 -0.55 7.32
C LEU A 671 -16.09 -0.89 8.80
N LYS A 672 -15.39 -1.90 9.32
CA LYS A 672 -15.47 -2.23 10.76
C LYS A 672 -14.96 -1.10 11.63
N ASP A 673 -13.90 -0.42 11.21
CA ASP A 673 -13.36 0.73 11.94
C ASP A 673 -14.33 1.90 11.91
N LEU A 674 -14.96 2.14 10.77
CA LEU A 674 -15.98 3.16 10.59
C LEU A 674 -17.18 2.89 11.51
N GLU A 675 -17.73 1.68 11.51
CA GLU A 675 -18.91 1.32 12.30
C GLU A 675 -18.64 1.24 13.81
N LYS A 676 -17.46 0.75 14.22
CA LYS A 676 -17.16 0.51 15.64
C LYS A 676 -16.45 1.66 16.34
N ARG A 677 -15.54 2.37 15.65
CA ARG A 677 -14.65 3.37 16.26
C ARG A 677 -15.01 4.79 15.87
N PHE A 678 -15.07 5.06 14.57
CA PHE A 678 -15.15 6.45 14.07
C PHE A 678 -16.59 7.00 13.99
N ALA A 679 -17.56 6.14 13.70
CA ALA A 679 -18.98 6.48 13.60
C ALA A 679 -19.86 5.43 14.33
N PRO A 680 -19.71 5.26 15.66
CA PRO A 680 -20.43 4.24 16.43
C PRO A 680 -21.95 4.39 16.28
N GLY A 681 -22.64 3.29 15.98
CA GLY A 681 -24.10 3.29 15.77
C GLY A 681 -24.53 3.81 14.40
N CYS A 682 -23.62 3.97 13.44
CA CYS A 682 -23.93 4.20 12.04
C CYS A 682 -23.66 2.92 11.23
N ASP A 683 -24.70 2.13 10.96
CA ASP A 683 -24.58 0.95 10.12
C ASP A 683 -24.44 1.37 8.65
N VAL A 684 -23.41 0.85 7.97
CA VAL A 684 -23.06 1.25 6.61
C VAL A 684 -23.48 0.17 5.62
N VAL A 685 -24.21 0.57 4.58
CA VAL A 685 -24.59 -0.28 3.46
C VAL A 685 -23.59 -0.07 2.33
N ILE A 686 -22.98 -1.18 1.91
CA ILE A 686 -22.04 -1.23 0.79
C ILE A 686 -22.84 -1.43 -0.50
N LYS A 687 -22.67 -0.53 -1.48
CA LYS A 687 -23.19 -0.71 -2.85
C LYS A 687 -22.20 -1.50 -3.70
N GLU A 688 -22.60 -1.84 -4.92
CA GLU A 688 -21.71 -2.50 -5.88
C GLU A 688 -20.45 -1.65 -6.15
N PRO A 689 -19.27 -2.28 -6.34
CA PRO A 689 -18.04 -1.55 -6.58
C PRO A 689 -18.16 -0.64 -7.81
N VAL A 690 -17.56 0.55 -7.70
CA VAL A 690 -17.36 1.49 -8.80
C VAL A 690 -16.16 1.01 -9.60
N ILE A 691 -16.46 0.47 -10.77
CA ILE A 691 -15.44 -0.01 -11.71
C ILE A 691 -15.31 1.07 -12.77
N PRO A 692 -14.11 1.61 -13.01
CA PRO A 692 -13.91 2.54 -14.10
C PRO A 692 -14.08 1.79 -15.42
N PHE A 693 -14.94 2.32 -16.29
CA PHE A 693 -15.05 1.89 -17.68
C PHE A 693 -14.53 3.00 -18.58
N ARG A 694 -14.19 2.64 -19.81
CA ARG A 694 -13.99 3.61 -20.89
C ARG A 694 -14.89 3.26 -22.05
N GLU A 695 -15.12 4.22 -22.93
CA GLU A 695 -15.83 4.01 -24.18
C GLU A 695 -14.87 4.20 -25.34
N GLY A 696 -14.94 3.37 -26.36
CA GLY A 696 -14.11 3.52 -27.55
C GLY A 696 -14.79 2.97 -28.78
N LEU A 697 -14.05 2.94 -29.88
CA LEU A 697 -14.53 2.43 -31.17
C LEU A 697 -13.74 1.17 -31.54
N ALA A 698 -14.42 0.19 -32.13
CA ALA A 698 -13.73 -0.97 -32.69
C ALA A 698 -12.92 -0.58 -33.93
N TYR A 699 -11.75 -1.20 -34.09
CA TYR A 699 -10.93 -1.05 -35.30
C TYR A 699 -11.42 -2.03 -36.38
N GLU A 700 -12.60 -1.81 -36.95
CA GLU A 700 -13.17 -2.67 -38.00
C GLU A 700 -13.01 -2.06 -39.39
N SER A 701 -12.40 -2.81 -40.32
CA SER A 701 -12.25 -2.44 -41.75
C SER A 701 -13.51 -2.72 -42.60
N GLY A 702 -14.67 -2.91 -41.98
CA GLY A 702 -15.88 -3.39 -42.65
C GLY A 702 -17.15 -2.76 -42.12
N THR A 703 -17.83 -1.98 -42.97
CA THR A 703 -19.15 -1.37 -42.75
C THR A 703 -20.20 -2.42 -42.32
N SER A 704 -20.46 -2.51 -41.02
CA SER A 704 -21.70 -3.05 -40.45
C SER A 704 -22.42 -1.91 -39.75
N GLN A 705 -23.21 -1.14 -40.51
CA GLN A 705 -23.96 0.00 -39.99
C GLN A 705 -25.24 -0.47 -39.27
N THR A 706 -25.19 -0.65 -37.96
CA THR A 706 -26.39 -0.69 -37.12
C THR A 706 -26.68 0.74 -36.63
N SER A 707 -27.49 1.47 -37.39
CA SER A 707 -27.92 2.82 -37.00
C SER A 707 -28.98 2.75 -35.89
N VAL A 708 -28.55 2.83 -34.63
CA VAL A 708 -29.46 3.03 -33.50
C VAL A 708 -29.72 4.53 -33.35
N THR A 709 -30.94 4.97 -33.65
CA THR A 709 -31.36 6.37 -33.43
C THR A 709 -31.94 6.47 -32.02
N ILE A 710 -31.16 7.01 -31.07
CA ILE A 710 -31.68 7.34 -29.73
C ILE A 710 -32.38 8.71 -29.84
N HIS A 711 -33.68 8.75 -29.55
CA HIS A 711 -34.45 9.99 -29.49
C HIS A 711 -34.05 10.81 -28.25
N VAL A 712 -33.10 11.74 -28.42
CA VAL A 712 -32.82 12.78 -27.41
C VAL A 712 -33.85 13.90 -27.57
N GLY A 713 -34.48 14.34 -26.48
CA GLY A 713 -35.57 15.32 -26.46
C GLY A 713 -35.28 16.60 -27.26
N ASN A 714 -36.33 17.08 -27.94
CA ASN A 714 -36.38 18.05 -29.03
C ASN A 714 -36.10 19.53 -28.68
N ASP A 715 -35.28 19.84 -27.67
CA ASP A 715 -35.16 21.23 -27.16
C ASP A 715 -33.86 21.96 -27.56
N ALA A 716 -33.12 21.51 -28.59
CA ALA A 716 -31.84 22.11 -28.95
C ALA A 716 -31.48 22.09 -30.45
N GLU A 717 -32.42 22.46 -31.33
CA GLU A 717 -32.08 22.68 -32.74
C GLU A 717 -31.40 24.04 -32.90
N VAL A 718 -30.06 24.04 -33.04
CA VAL A 718 -29.34 25.13 -33.71
C VAL A 718 -29.63 24.96 -35.20
N GLU A 719 -30.30 25.93 -35.82
CA GLU A 719 -30.57 25.89 -37.26
C GLU A 719 -29.24 25.94 -38.03
N LYS A 720 -29.15 25.25 -39.17
CA LYS A 720 -27.94 25.26 -40.04
C LYS A 720 -27.49 26.66 -40.43
N ASP A 721 -28.41 27.62 -40.40
CA ASP A 721 -28.17 29.01 -40.74
C ASP A 721 -27.47 29.80 -39.60
N GLU A 722 -27.42 29.27 -38.37
CA GLU A 722 -26.76 29.90 -37.21
C GLU A 722 -25.28 29.50 -37.09
N VAL A 723 -24.94 28.20 -37.14
CA VAL A 723 -23.56 27.68 -37.12
C VAL A 723 -23.51 26.31 -37.82
N ASP A 724 -22.73 26.18 -38.91
CA ASP A 724 -22.48 24.89 -39.58
C ASP A 724 -21.15 24.28 -39.11
N LEU A 725 -21.24 23.18 -38.35
CA LEU A 725 -20.10 22.39 -37.87
C LEU A 725 -20.20 20.97 -38.45
N GLN A 726 -19.14 20.52 -39.12
CA GLN A 726 -19.02 19.14 -39.60
C GLN A 726 -17.87 18.44 -38.91
N ILE A 727 -18.19 17.41 -38.13
CA ILE A 727 -17.24 16.62 -37.34
C ILE A 727 -17.31 15.17 -37.80
N LYS A 728 -16.17 14.46 -37.81
CA LYS A 728 -16.08 13.01 -37.96
C LYS A 728 -15.23 12.42 -36.85
N VAL A 729 -15.57 11.23 -36.38
CA VAL A 729 -14.81 10.50 -35.35
C VAL A 729 -14.27 9.22 -35.94
N PHE A 730 -12.99 8.93 -35.77
CA PHE A 730 -12.33 7.72 -36.25
C PHE A 730 -11.73 6.93 -35.07
N PRO A 731 -11.63 5.60 -35.17
CA PRO A 731 -10.89 4.80 -34.20
C PRO A 731 -9.39 5.11 -34.29
N MET A 732 -8.70 5.06 -33.15
CA MET A 732 -7.25 5.21 -33.04
C MET A 732 -6.58 3.84 -32.81
N PRO A 733 -5.41 3.57 -33.42
CA PRO A 733 -4.63 2.39 -33.09
C PRO A 733 -4.26 2.32 -31.60
N SER A 734 -4.21 1.10 -31.05
CA SER A 734 -3.91 0.88 -29.62
C SER A 734 -2.49 1.31 -29.28
N GLU A 735 -1.53 1.17 -30.20
CA GLU A 735 -0.14 1.59 -30.01
C GLU A 735 -0.04 3.10 -29.81
N VAL A 736 -0.78 3.88 -30.59
CA VAL A 736 -0.82 5.35 -30.47
C VAL A 736 -1.55 5.78 -29.20
N THR A 737 -2.62 5.07 -28.85
CA THR A 737 -3.35 5.29 -27.60
C THR A 737 -2.44 5.08 -26.39
N ASN A 738 -1.70 3.97 -26.36
CA ASN A 738 -0.76 3.63 -25.29
C ASN A 738 0.41 4.62 -25.22
N PHE A 739 0.88 5.12 -26.36
CA PHE A 739 1.89 6.18 -26.40
C PHE A 739 1.41 7.46 -25.71
N LEU A 740 0.17 7.91 -25.97
CA LEU A 740 -0.40 9.09 -25.31
C LEU A 740 -0.57 8.89 -23.81
N ILE A 741 -1.01 7.71 -23.37
CA ILE A 741 -1.15 7.37 -21.95
C ILE A 741 0.23 7.40 -21.25
N ALA A 742 1.27 6.85 -21.90
CA ALA A 742 2.62 6.84 -21.33
C ALA A 742 3.27 8.23 -21.22
N HIS A 743 2.82 9.21 -22.02
CA HIS A 743 3.36 10.57 -22.03
C HIS A 743 2.34 11.62 -21.53
N GLU A 744 1.36 11.21 -20.71
CA GLU A 744 0.32 12.09 -20.18
C GLU A 744 0.92 13.29 -19.39
N GLU A 745 1.95 13.05 -18.58
CA GLU A 745 2.64 14.09 -17.81
C GLU A 745 3.33 15.12 -18.71
N GLU A 746 4.07 14.68 -19.74
CA GLU A 746 4.73 15.57 -20.72
C GLU A 746 3.70 16.44 -21.46
N ILE A 747 2.54 15.87 -21.81
CA ILE A 747 1.44 16.62 -22.44
C ILE A 747 0.86 17.66 -21.46
N SER A 748 0.66 17.28 -20.19
CA SER A 748 0.14 18.17 -19.14
C SER A 748 1.06 19.37 -18.90
N GLU A 749 2.37 19.14 -18.88
CA GLU A 749 3.38 20.18 -18.77
C GLU A 749 3.33 21.14 -19.96
N VAL A 750 3.30 20.62 -21.20
CA VAL A 750 3.21 21.44 -22.41
C VAL A 750 1.92 22.28 -22.42
N VAL A 751 0.79 21.69 -22.03
CA VAL A 751 -0.51 22.38 -21.98
C VAL A 751 -0.52 23.46 -20.90
N SER A 752 -0.03 23.16 -19.70
CA SER A 752 0.02 24.11 -18.58
C SER A 752 1.00 25.26 -18.84
N PHE A 753 2.15 24.97 -19.46
CA PHE A 753 3.12 25.97 -19.90
C PHE A 753 2.52 26.89 -20.97
N GLY A 754 1.82 26.32 -21.96
CA GLY A 754 1.16 27.06 -23.04
C GLY A 754 -0.03 27.92 -22.60
N LEU A 755 -0.60 27.67 -21.40
CA LEU A 755 -1.60 28.54 -20.77
C LEU A 755 -0.98 29.73 -20.03
N ARG A 756 0.29 29.63 -19.60
CA ARG A 756 0.99 30.63 -18.78
C ARG A 756 1.90 31.56 -19.59
N HIS A 757 2.43 31.10 -20.73
CA HIS A 757 3.45 31.79 -21.51
C HIS A 757 2.98 32.23 -22.90
N SER A 758 3.83 33.00 -23.59
CA SER A 758 3.56 33.44 -24.96
C SER A 758 3.58 32.26 -25.94
N VAL A 759 2.85 32.37 -27.07
CA VAL A 759 2.70 31.28 -28.04
C VAL A 759 4.05 30.78 -28.58
N ASN A 760 5.01 31.68 -28.81
CA ASN A 760 6.33 31.31 -29.35
C ASN A 760 7.17 30.50 -28.36
N GLU A 761 7.10 30.83 -27.07
CA GLU A 761 7.79 30.08 -26.03
C GLU A 761 7.16 28.68 -25.86
N ALA A 762 5.83 28.60 -25.95
CA ALA A 762 5.09 27.35 -25.86
C ALA A 762 5.42 26.40 -27.03
N VAL A 763 5.52 26.91 -28.26
CA VAL A 763 5.89 26.10 -29.43
C VAL A 763 7.32 25.58 -29.33
N SER A 764 8.26 26.38 -28.81
CA SER A 764 9.63 25.92 -28.58
C SER A 764 9.70 24.81 -27.54
N HIS A 765 8.91 24.89 -26.47
CA HIS A 765 8.85 23.86 -25.43
C HIS A 765 8.17 22.58 -25.94
N ALA A 766 7.18 22.70 -26.81
CA ALA A 766 6.45 21.58 -27.41
C ALA A 766 7.22 20.85 -28.53
N ALA A 767 8.41 21.33 -28.93
CA ALA A 767 9.15 20.81 -30.07
C ALA A 767 9.67 19.37 -29.87
N ASP A 768 10.05 19.00 -28.64
CA ASP A 768 10.51 17.65 -28.32
C ASP A 768 9.37 16.63 -28.45
N LEU A 769 8.23 16.91 -27.79
CA LEU A 769 7.01 16.11 -27.91
C LEU A 769 6.55 15.97 -29.38
N ARG A 770 6.62 17.06 -30.15
CA ARG A 770 6.32 17.06 -31.59
C ARG A 770 7.21 16.08 -32.35
N GLY A 771 8.52 16.08 -32.08
CA GLY A 771 9.48 15.16 -32.72
C GLY A 771 9.18 13.69 -32.40
N LYS A 772 8.91 13.39 -31.12
CA LYS A 772 8.54 12.04 -30.67
C LYS A 772 7.26 11.55 -31.36
N LEU A 773 6.20 12.37 -31.37
CA LEU A 773 4.92 12.05 -32.02
C LEU A 773 5.06 11.73 -33.50
N ILE A 774 5.81 12.55 -34.25
CA ILE A 774 6.02 12.32 -35.70
C ILE A 774 6.71 10.98 -35.91
N SER A 775 7.79 10.71 -35.18
CA SER A 775 8.55 9.47 -35.33
C SER A 775 7.72 8.22 -34.99
N PHE A 776 6.82 8.33 -34.02
CA PHE A 776 5.97 7.24 -33.58
C PHE A 776 4.83 6.96 -34.58
N ILE A 777 4.19 8.00 -35.11
CA ILE A 777 3.11 7.87 -36.11
C ILE A 777 3.66 7.38 -37.46
N GLU A 778 4.91 7.71 -37.81
CA GLU A 778 5.57 7.13 -38.99
C GLU A 778 5.80 5.62 -38.86
N GLN A 779 6.13 5.14 -37.65
CA GLN A 779 6.30 3.70 -37.37
C GLN A 779 4.96 2.95 -37.30
N ASN A 780 3.91 3.60 -36.80
CA ASN A 780 2.57 3.05 -36.63
C ASN A 780 1.56 3.84 -37.47
N PRO A 781 1.41 3.51 -38.78
CA PRO A 781 0.64 4.32 -39.70
C PRO A 781 -0.86 4.34 -39.36
N LEU A 782 -1.44 5.54 -39.40
CA LEU A 782 -2.89 5.77 -39.28
C LEU A 782 -3.67 5.15 -40.46
N ASP A 783 -4.99 5.01 -40.27
CA ASP A 783 -5.91 4.43 -41.24
C ASP A 783 -5.88 5.14 -42.62
N THR A 784 -6.23 4.40 -43.66
CA THR A 784 -6.31 4.85 -45.06
C THR A 784 -7.20 6.06 -45.24
N ASP A 785 -8.33 6.14 -44.52
CA ASP A 785 -9.24 7.28 -44.54
C ASP A 785 -8.61 8.54 -43.94
N LEU A 786 -7.77 8.40 -42.91
CA LEU A 786 -7.03 9.52 -42.31
C LEU A 786 -5.87 9.97 -43.21
N LYS A 787 -5.18 9.03 -43.86
CA LYS A 787 -4.14 9.34 -44.88
C LYS A 787 -4.70 10.10 -46.09
N ALA A 788 -5.96 9.88 -46.44
CA ALA A 788 -6.61 10.65 -47.49
C ALA A 788 -6.86 12.12 -47.10
N ILE A 789 -6.90 12.43 -45.80
CA ILE A 789 -7.12 13.78 -45.25
C ILE A 789 -5.79 14.47 -44.96
N PHE A 790 -4.88 13.74 -44.31
CA PHE A 790 -3.57 14.21 -43.88
C PHE A 790 -2.54 13.40 -44.67
N ALA A 791 -1.92 14.03 -45.66
CA ALA A 791 -1.04 13.34 -46.62
C ALA A 791 0.14 12.64 -45.91
N ASP A 792 0.69 13.28 -44.89
CA ASP A 792 1.86 12.83 -44.13
C ASP A 792 1.64 12.96 -42.61
N ALA A 793 2.41 12.20 -41.82
CA ALA A 793 2.39 12.24 -40.36
C ALA A 793 2.70 13.64 -39.79
N VAL A 794 3.62 14.36 -40.43
CA VAL A 794 3.97 15.75 -40.06
C VAL A 794 2.76 16.66 -40.18
N GLN A 795 1.99 16.55 -41.26
CA GLN A 795 0.80 17.36 -41.50
C GLN A 795 -0.29 17.05 -40.48
N PHE A 796 -0.46 15.79 -40.10
CA PHE A 796 -1.39 15.38 -39.06
C PHE A 796 -1.03 16.02 -37.71
N VAL A 797 0.23 15.89 -37.28
CA VAL A 797 0.70 16.42 -35.99
C VAL A 797 0.56 17.94 -35.94
N ASP A 798 0.91 18.64 -37.03
CA ASP A 798 0.78 20.09 -37.09
C ASP A 798 -0.67 20.57 -37.05
N CYS A 799 -1.65 19.73 -37.40
CA CYS A 799 -3.08 20.07 -37.34
C CYS A 799 -3.75 19.74 -36.00
N ILE A 800 -3.00 19.25 -35.00
CA ILE A 800 -3.54 18.94 -33.68
C ILE A 800 -3.92 20.23 -32.96
N VAL A 801 -5.19 20.30 -32.54
CA VAL A 801 -5.78 21.44 -31.84
C VAL A 801 -5.79 21.21 -30.33
N SER A 802 -6.20 20.03 -29.87
CA SER A 802 -6.19 19.68 -28.45
C SER A 802 -6.22 18.17 -28.21
N PHE A 803 -5.78 17.74 -27.04
CA PHE A 803 -5.98 16.39 -26.53
C PHE A 803 -7.26 16.33 -25.68
N GLY A 804 -7.80 15.16 -25.40
CA GLY A 804 -9.01 15.03 -24.55
C GLY A 804 -9.17 13.66 -23.92
N PRO A 805 -9.89 13.53 -22.79
CA PRO A 805 -10.50 14.59 -21.99
C PRO A 805 -9.48 15.44 -21.19
N LYS A 806 -9.94 16.52 -20.56
CA LYS A 806 -9.17 17.45 -19.71
C LYS A 806 -7.90 18.04 -20.36
N ARG A 807 -7.85 18.13 -21.69
CA ARG A 807 -6.70 18.63 -22.48
C ARG A 807 -5.43 17.78 -22.43
N VAL A 808 -5.47 16.59 -21.82
CA VAL A 808 -4.29 15.71 -21.66
C VAL A 808 -4.58 14.26 -22.06
N GLY A 809 -5.85 13.85 -22.14
CA GLY A 809 -6.23 12.47 -22.35
C GLY A 809 -5.92 11.87 -23.74
N PRO A 810 -6.12 10.55 -23.89
CA PRO A 810 -5.69 9.75 -25.04
C PRO A 810 -6.68 9.83 -26.22
N ASN A 811 -7.06 11.05 -26.61
CA ASN A 811 -7.86 11.32 -27.80
C ASN A 811 -7.32 12.56 -28.53
N PHE A 812 -7.37 12.55 -29.86
CA PHE A 812 -6.96 13.70 -30.66
C PHE A 812 -8.16 14.52 -31.12
N PHE A 813 -8.05 15.85 -31.03
CA PHE A 813 -8.86 16.79 -31.78
C PHE A 813 -8.01 17.46 -32.84
N VAL A 814 -8.38 17.27 -34.11
CA VAL A 814 -7.59 17.68 -35.27
C VAL A 814 -8.47 18.47 -36.23
N GLU A 815 -7.91 19.53 -36.80
CA GLU A 815 -8.58 20.31 -37.84
C GLU A 815 -8.21 19.82 -39.25
N ASP A 816 -9.19 19.70 -40.15
CA ASP A 816 -8.92 19.42 -41.56
C ASP A 816 -8.14 20.60 -42.19
N PRO A 817 -7.03 20.35 -42.90
CA PRO A 817 -6.26 21.39 -43.58
C PRO A 817 -7.11 22.27 -44.53
N ASN A 818 -8.20 21.73 -45.06
CA ASN A 818 -9.12 22.45 -45.95
C ASN A 818 -10.06 23.43 -45.23
N ASN A 819 -10.06 23.45 -43.89
CA ASN A 819 -10.89 24.35 -43.07
C ASN A 819 -10.24 25.73 -42.83
N ASN A 820 -9.23 26.12 -43.62
CA ASN A 820 -8.55 27.41 -43.54
C ASN A 820 -7.86 27.73 -42.19
N SER A 821 -7.53 26.73 -41.38
CA SER A 821 -6.76 26.90 -40.13
C SER A 821 -7.36 27.89 -39.13
N GLN A 822 -8.67 27.79 -38.88
CA GLN A 822 -9.43 28.75 -38.06
C GLN A 822 -9.30 28.51 -36.55
N PHE A 823 -8.67 27.39 -36.15
CA PHE A 823 -8.46 26.97 -34.77
C PHE A 823 -6.99 27.09 -34.37
N ARG A 824 -6.73 27.35 -33.09
CA ARG A 824 -5.38 27.40 -32.52
C ARG A 824 -4.80 25.99 -32.46
N ARG A 825 -3.66 25.79 -33.13
CA ARG A 825 -2.92 24.53 -33.13
C ARG A 825 -1.90 24.51 -31.99
N MET A 826 -1.60 23.31 -31.49
CA MET A 826 -0.66 23.12 -30.39
C MET A 826 0.80 23.36 -30.82
N PHE A 827 1.13 22.99 -32.06
CA PHE A 827 2.52 22.91 -32.52
C PHE A 827 2.90 23.95 -33.59
N THR A 828 2.00 24.87 -33.93
CA THR A 828 2.18 25.83 -35.04
C THR A 828 1.79 27.25 -34.64
N GLU A 829 2.39 28.25 -35.30
CA GLU A 829 2.12 29.68 -35.06
C GLU A 829 0.72 30.12 -35.53
N GLU A 830 0.18 31.19 -34.93
CA GLU A 830 -1.18 31.70 -35.20
C GLU A 830 -1.34 32.27 -36.62
N GLN A 831 -2.50 32.02 -37.24
CA GLN A 831 -2.96 32.68 -38.47
C GLN A 831 -4.06 33.73 -38.19
N SER A 832 -4.29 34.62 -39.16
CA SER A 832 -4.95 35.93 -39.00
C SER A 832 -6.47 35.94 -38.81
N GLU A 833 -7.20 34.85 -39.06
CA GLU A 833 -8.67 34.78 -38.91
C GLU A 833 -9.10 33.63 -37.98
N LYS A 834 -9.43 33.97 -36.73
CA LYS A 834 -9.89 32.99 -35.72
C LYS A 834 -11.39 32.77 -35.78
N PHE A 835 -11.82 31.54 -35.55
CA PHE A 835 -13.23 31.24 -35.32
C PHE A 835 -13.69 31.81 -33.96
N ALA A 836 -14.71 32.67 -33.98
CA ALA A 836 -15.12 33.42 -32.78
C ALA A 836 -15.61 32.53 -31.62
N LEU A 837 -16.13 31.33 -31.92
CA LEU A 837 -16.67 30.37 -30.94
C LEU A 837 -15.74 29.15 -30.75
N GLU A 838 -14.45 29.28 -31.08
CA GLU A 838 -13.44 28.22 -30.93
C GLU A 838 -13.43 27.60 -29.53
N SER A 839 -13.37 28.46 -28.50
CA SER A 839 -13.34 28.01 -27.10
C SER A 839 -14.56 27.16 -26.71
N ASN A 840 -15.73 27.45 -27.29
CA ASN A 840 -16.97 26.70 -27.05
C ASN A 840 -16.95 25.33 -27.72
N VAL A 841 -16.40 25.25 -28.94
CA VAL A 841 -16.22 23.96 -29.65
C VAL A 841 -15.20 23.10 -28.90
N LEU A 842 -14.10 23.70 -28.42
CA LEU A 842 -13.09 22.98 -27.62
C LEU A 842 -13.68 22.47 -26.30
N ASN A 843 -14.39 23.31 -25.55
CA ASN A 843 -15.04 22.88 -24.31
C ASN A 843 -16.13 21.82 -24.58
N GLY A 844 -16.86 21.93 -25.69
CA GLY A 844 -17.81 20.92 -26.16
C GLY A 844 -17.13 19.58 -26.48
N PHE A 845 -15.97 19.59 -27.14
CA PHE A 845 -15.14 18.41 -27.36
C PHE A 845 -14.65 17.81 -26.04
N GLN A 846 -14.16 18.62 -25.10
CA GLN A 846 -13.70 18.12 -23.79
C GLN A 846 -14.84 17.44 -23.01
N LEU A 847 -16.05 18.02 -23.02
CA LEU A 847 -17.23 17.42 -22.41
C LEU A 847 -17.67 16.14 -23.12
N ALA A 848 -17.61 16.09 -24.46
CA ALA A 848 -17.94 14.90 -25.23
C ALA A 848 -16.99 13.73 -24.97
N MET A 849 -15.70 14.03 -24.78
CA MET A 849 -14.69 13.03 -24.43
C MET A 849 -14.75 12.62 -22.97
N ASN A 850 -15.22 13.49 -22.07
CA ASN A 850 -15.36 13.17 -20.64
C ASN A 850 -16.62 12.34 -20.36
N GLU A 851 -17.72 12.59 -21.07
CA GLU A 851 -18.97 11.84 -20.96
C GLU A 851 -19.30 11.17 -22.29
N GLY A 852 -19.00 9.88 -22.44
CA GLY A 852 -19.31 9.10 -23.62
C GLY A 852 -20.81 8.82 -23.82
N PRO A 853 -21.23 8.49 -25.06
CA PRO A 853 -22.65 8.31 -25.39
C PRO A 853 -23.26 6.98 -24.90
N LEU A 854 -22.45 5.96 -24.58
CA LEU A 854 -22.97 4.67 -24.10
C LEU A 854 -23.46 4.78 -22.66
N ALA A 855 -22.61 5.22 -21.75
CA ALA A 855 -22.85 5.17 -20.31
C ALA A 855 -22.30 6.40 -19.56
N SER A 856 -22.05 7.50 -20.27
CA SER A 856 -21.41 8.71 -19.71
C SER A 856 -20.04 8.40 -19.09
N GLU A 857 -19.31 7.45 -19.67
CA GLU A 857 -17.94 7.11 -19.26
C GLU A 857 -16.93 7.75 -20.20
N PRO A 858 -15.71 8.11 -19.74
CA PRO A 858 -14.78 8.83 -20.60
C PRO A 858 -14.35 8.03 -21.82
N ILE A 859 -14.28 8.71 -22.96
CA ILE A 859 -13.90 8.14 -24.24
C ILE A 859 -12.38 7.96 -24.29
N GLN A 860 -11.91 6.87 -24.89
CA GLN A 860 -10.50 6.57 -25.14
C GLN A 860 -10.30 6.04 -26.55
N GLY A 861 -9.17 6.38 -27.17
CA GLY A 861 -8.76 5.78 -28.43
C GLY A 861 -9.51 6.33 -29.64
N THR A 862 -9.81 7.63 -29.68
CA THR A 862 -10.52 8.27 -30.80
C THR A 862 -9.79 9.46 -31.40
N ILE A 863 -9.99 9.67 -32.71
CA ILE A 863 -9.52 10.82 -33.46
C ILE A 863 -10.74 11.59 -33.96
N THR A 864 -10.96 12.78 -33.43
CA THR A 864 -12.05 13.67 -33.84
C THR A 864 -11.52 14.70 -34.82
N VAL A 865 -12.03 14.67 -36.05
CA VAL A 865 -11.64 15.57 -37.16
C VAL A 865 -12.73 16.60 -37.40
N LEU A 866 -12.39 17.88 -37.25
CA LEU A 866 -13.24 19.00 -37.66
C LEU A 866 -13.05 19.26 -39.17
N ARG A 867 -14.08 18.99 -39.98
CA ARG A 867 -14.05 19.15 -41.44
C ARG A 867 -14.36 20.57 -41.88
N LYS A 868 -15.38 21.20 -41.28
CA LYS A 868 -15.85 22.53 -41.64
C LYS A 868 -16.35 23.30 -40.41
N SER A 869 -15.99 24.57 -40.34
CA SER A 869 -16.59 25.57 -39.44
C SER A 869 -17.00 26.82 -40.23
N TYR A 870 -18.29 27.16 -40.22
CA TYR A 870 -18.81 28.40 -40.83
C TYR A 870 -19.17 29.43 -39.76
N LYS A 871 -18.87 30.70 -40.03
CA LYS A 871 -19.11 31.85 -39.14
C LYS A 871 -20.40 32.58 -39.54
N PRO A 872 -21.35 32.83 -38.63
CA PRO A 872 -22.54 33.62 -38.94
C PRO A 872 -22.18 35.10 -39.20
N GLU A 873 -22.90 35.75 -40.12
CA GLU A 873 -22.69 37.15 -40.54
C GLU A 873 -23.18 38.20 -39.52
N ALA A 874 -23.92 37.82 -38.48
CA ALA A 874 -24.56 38.77 -37.55
C ALA A 874 -23.91 38.80 -36.15
N GLU A 875 -23.43 39.99 -35.74
CA GLU A 875 -22.79 40.23 -34.42
C GLU A 875 -23.77 40.11 -33.22
N GLU A 876 -25.08 40.29 -33.42
CA GLU A 876 -26.11 40.21 -32.36
C GLU A 876 -26.35 38.78 -31.81
N LEU A 877 -25.98 37.72 -32.56
CA LEU A 877 -26.23 36.33 -32.16
C LEU A 877 -25.17 35.77 -31.18
N LEU A 878 -24.02 36.44 -31.02
CA LEU A 878 -22.87 35.92 -30.26
C LEU A 878 -23.08 35.84 -28.74
N LEU A 879 -24.11 36.50 -28.19
CA LEU A 879 -24.38 36.51 -26.74
C LEU A 879 -25.09 35.24 -26.22
N ASN A 880 -25.91 34.57 -27.04
CA ASN A 880 -26.72 33.40 -26.64
C ASN A 880 -26.31 32.09 -27.33
N LEU A 881 -25.44 32.14 -28.36
CA LEU A 881 -24.90 30.99 -29.06
C LEU A 881 -23.86 30.13 -28.28
N PRO A 882 -23.01 30.66 -27.38
CA PRO A 882 -21.90 29.91 -26.78
C PRO A 882 -22.31 28.59 -26.10
N GLY A 883 -23.40 28.60 -25.32
CA GLY A 883 -23.91 27.41 -24.65
C GLY A 883 -24.57 26.40 -25.61
N ARG A 884 -25.23 26.90 -26.67
CA ARG A 884 -25.86 26.05 -27.69
C ARG A 884 -24.83 25.36 -28.58
N VAL A 885 -23.77 26.08 -28.99
CA VAL A 885 -22.66 25.50 -29.76
C VAL A 885 -21.96 24.41 -28.98
N LEU A 886 -21.68 24.64 -27.69
CA LEU A 886 -21.09 23.61 -26.83
C LEU A 886 -21.93 22.33 -26.79
N LYS A 887 -23.25 22.45 -26.55
CA LYS A 887 -24.17 21.31 -26.54
C LYS A 887 -24.26 20.63 -27.90
N ARG A 888 -24.28 21.40 -28.99
CA ARG A 888 -24.34 20.87 -30.36
C ARG A 888 -23.07 20.15 -30.77
N THR A 889 -21.90 20.67 -30.42
CA THR A 889 -20.60 20.00 -30.64
C THR A 889 -20.57 18.65 -29.93
N LYS A 890 -21.01 18.58 -28.67
CA LYS A 890 -21.12 17.32 -27.92
C LYS A 890 -22.03 16.32 -28.63
N GLN A 891 -23.23 16.74 -29.03
CA GLN A 891 -24.18 15.90 -29.75
C GLN A 891 -23.63 15.37 -31.08
N LEU A 892 -22.98 16.22 -31.89
CA LEU A 892 -22.42 15.82 -33.18
C LEU A 892 -21.33 14.74 -33.02
N ILE A 893 -20.46 14.87 -32.01
CA ILE A 893 -19.44 13.88 -31.71
C ILE A 893 -20.09 12.56 -31.29
N HIS A 894 -21.09 12.61 -30.40
CA HIS A 894 -21.83 11.43 -29.93
C HIS A 894 -22.60 10.72 -31.05
N GLU A 895 -23.26 11.47 -31.93
CA GLU A 895 -23.96 10.95 -33.12
C GLU A 895 -23.01 10.21 -34.07
N GLU A 896 -21.82 10.76 -34.33
CA GLU A 896 -20.81 10.11 -35.17
C GLU A 896 -20.15 8.92 -34.47
N PHE A 897 -19.90 9.01 -33.16
CA PHE A 897 -19.36 7.92 -32.36
C PHE A 897 -20.28 6.67 -32.41
N LEU A 898 -21.59 6.86 -32.23
CA LEU A 898 -22.57 5.77 -32.29
C LEU A 898 -22.70 5.13 -33.68
N LYS A 899 -22.31 5.82 -34.76
CA LYS A 899 -22.30 5.26 -36.13
C LYS A 899 -21.11 4.33 -36.37
N ASN A 900 -20.03 4.44 -35.58
CA ASN A 900 -18.74 3.80 -35.84
C ASN A 900 -18.45 2.63 -34.88
N SER A 901 -19.38 1.68 -34.74
CA SER A 901 -19.21 0.46 -33.94
C SER A 901 -18.65 0.70 -32.52
N PRO A 902 -19.44 1.32 -31.62
CA PRO A 902 -18.97 1.61 -30.28
C PRO A 902 -18.71 0.33 -29.47
N ARG A 903 -17.70 0.39 -28.59
CA ARG A 903 -17.28 -0.70 -27.70
C ARG A 903 -17.04 -0.17 -26.28
N LEU A 904 -17.30 -1.03 -25.30
CA LEU A 904 -16.90 -0.78 -23.92
C LEU A 904 -15.47 -1.26 -23.70
N PHE A 905 -14.72 -0.52 -22.92
CA PHE A 905 -13.37 -0.86 -22.51
C PHE A 905 -13.39 -1.20 -21.02
N LEU A 906 -12.95 -2.41 -20.71
CA LEU A 906 -12.90 -2.95 -19.36
C LEU A 906 -11.54 -2.64 -18.76
N ALA A 907 -11.55 -2.13 -17.53
CA ALA A 907 -10.36 -2.12 -16.69
C ALA A 907 -9.85 -3.56 -16.50
N MET A 908 -8.53 -3.77 -16.58
CA MET A 908 -7.88 -5.08 -16.45
C MET A 908 -6.84 -5.08 -15.32
N TYR A 909 -6.79 -6.18 -14.56
CA TYR A 909 -5.69 -6.52 -13.68
C TYR A 909 -4.75 -7.51 -14.35
N THR A 910 -3.45 -7.28 -14.23
CA THR A 910 -2.47 -8.37 -14.30
C THR A 910 -2.44 -9.10 -12.98
N CYS A 911 -2.30 -10.41 -13.06
CA CYS A 911 -2.38 -11.31 -11.95
C CYS A 911 -1.22 -12.30 -11.99
N GLU A 912 -0.27 -12.14 -11.08
CA GLU A 912 0.81 -13.11 -10.83
C GLU A 912 0.36 -14.10 -9.76
N ILE A 913 0.34 -15.39 -10.09
CA ILE A 913 -0.13 -16.46 -9.21
C ILE A 913 0.95 -17.50 -9.05
N GLN A 914 1.42 -17.69 -7.82
CA GLN A 914 2.29 -18.80 -7.46
C GLN A 914 1.44 -19.99 -7.02
N THR A 915 1.66 -21.16 -7.62
CA THR A 915 0.87 -22.38 -7.33
C THR A 915 1.73 -23.64 -7.39
N SER A 916 1.32 -24.69 -6.68
CA SER A 916 1.90 -26.02 -6.87
C SER A 916 1.28 -26.73 -8.10
N PRO A 917 1.92 -27.80 -8.62
CA PRO A 917 1.43 -28.49 -9.81
C PRO A 917 0.10 -29.22 -9.55
N GLU A 918 -0.16 -29.60 -8.29
CA GLU A 918 -1.37 -30.34 -7.88
C GLU A 918 -2.64 -29.49 -7.97
N VAL A 919 -2.53 -28.19 -7.73
CA VAL A 919 -3.66 -27.25 -7.70
C VAL A 919 -3.76 -26.35 -8.94
N LEU A 920 -2.80 -26.45 -9.86
CA LEU A 920 -2.70 -25.65 -11.09
C LEU A 920 -3.98 -25.71 -11.94
N GLY A 921 -4.56 -26.90 -12.14
CA GLY A 921 -5.83 -27.05 -12.86
C GLY A 921 -7.02 -26.35 -12.20
N LYS A 922 -7.02 -26.21 -10.86
CA LYS A 922 -8.07 -25.47 -10.15
C LYS A 922 -7.91 -23.96 -10.35
N VAL A 923 -6.68 -23.46 -10.40
CA VAL A 923 -6.38 -22.05 -10.66
C VAL A 923 -6.88 -21.66 -12.05
N TYR A 924 -6.57 -22.45 -13.08
CA TYR A 924 -7.05 -22.20 -14.45
C TYR A 924 -8.58 -22.17 -14.54
N ALA A 925 -9.26 -23.08 -13.86
CA ALA A 925 -10.71 -23.09 -13.82
C ALA A 925 -11.32 -21.81 -13.21
N VAL A 926 -10.64 -21.17 -12.24
CA VAL A 926 -11.11 -19.91 -11.65
C VAL A 926 -10.85 -18.74 -12.61
N ILE A 927 -9.65 -18.65 -13.18
CA ILE A 927 -9.29 -17.59 -14.14
C ILE A 927 -10.25 -17.59 -15.33
N GLN A 928 -10.47 -18.75 -15.96
CA GLN A 928 -11.34 -18.88 -17.13
C GLN A 928 -12.81 -18.58 -16.80
N LYS A 929 -13.29 -19.00 -15.62
CA LYS A 929 -14.65 -18.70 -15.15
C LYS A 929 -14.89 -17.19 -15.04
N ARG A 930 -13.84 -16.42 -14.73
CA ARG A 930 -13.87 -14.96 -14.54
C ARG A 930 -13.49 -14.17 -15.80
N GLY A 931 -13.44 -14.83 -16.96
CA GLY A 931 -13.08 -14.20 -18.23
C GLY A 931 -11.61 -13.79 -18.35
N GLY A 932 -10.74 -14.35 -17.50
CA GLY A 932 -9.31 -14.06 -17.55
C GLY A 932 -8.56 -14.86 -18.61
N THR A 933 -7.46 -14.29 -19.10
CA THR A 933 -6.54 -14.89 -20.07
C THR A 933 -5.19 -15.17 -19.43
N ILE A 934 -4.54 -16.27 -19.80
CA ILE A 934 -3.22 -16.63 -19.28
C ILE A 934 -2.17 -16.16 -20.28
N ILE A 935 -1.20 -15.36 -19.85
CA ILE A 935 -0.12 -14.80 -20.67
C ILE A 935 1.07 -15.77 -20.69
N SER A 936 1.53 -16.20 -19.51
CA SER A 936 2.66 -17.12 -19.40
C SER A 936 2.53 -18.06 -18.19
N GLU A 937 3.18 -19.22 -18.31
CA GLU A 937 3.32 -20.24 -17.28
C GLU A 937 4.79 -20.64 -17.21
N GLU A 938 5.43 -20.39 -16.07
CA GLU A 938 6.85 -20.66 -15.86
C GLU A 938 7.09 -21.46 -14.58
N MET A 939 7.94 -22.48 -14.66
CA MET A 939 8.36 -23.24 -13.48
C MET A 939 9.52 -22.52 -12.80
N LYS A 940 9.40 -22.25 -11.49
CA LYS A 940 10.46 -21.58 -10.74
C LYS A 940 11.58 -22.55 -10.37
N GLU A 941 12.77 -22.37 -10.95
CA GLU A 941 13.93 -23.24 -10.73
C GLU A 941 14.25 -23.42 -9.23
N GLY A 942 14.45 -24.68 -8.82
CA GLY A 942 14.78 -25.03 -7.44
C GLY A 942 13.60 -25.13 -6.47
N THR A 943 12.37 -24.81 -6.90
CA THR A 943 11.14 -25.02 -6.12
C THR A 943 10.13 -25.86 -6.91
N PRO A 944 9.18 -26.55 -6.25
CA PRO A 944 8.10 -27.26 -6.95
C PRO A 944 6.99 -26.33 -7.45
N PHE A 945 7.14 -25.01 -7.37
CA PHE A 945 6.09 -24.05 -7.69
C PHE A 945 6.17 -23.55 -9.13
N PHE A 946 4.99 -23.28 -9.69
CA PHE A 946 4.77 -22.60 -10.96
C PHE A 946 4.33 -21.16 -10.68
N ILE A 947 4.77 -20.24 -11.54
CA ILE A 947 4.30 -18.86 -11.61
C ILE A 947 3.44 -18.74 -12.86
N ILE A 948 2.21 -18.28 -12.69
CA ILE A 948 1.24 -18.05 -13.76
C ILE A 948 1.00 -16.55 -13.84
N ASN A 949 1.28 -15.96 -14.99
CA ASN A 949 0.91 -14.58 -15.29
C ASN A 949 -0.37 -14.59 -16.10
N SER A 950 -1.39 -13.89 -15.62
CA SER A 950 -2.71 -13.81 -16.25
C SER A 950 -3.26 -12.38 -16.25
N ARG A 951 -4.23 -12.10 -17.11
CA ARG A 951 -4.98 -10.85 -17.15
C ARG A 951 -6.45 -11.13 -16.86
N ILE A 952 -7.08 -10.33 -16.00
CA ILE A 952 -8.45 -10.53 -15.52
C ILE A 952 -9.21 -9.20 -15.51
N PRO A 953 -10.45 -9.13 -16.01
CA PRO A 953 -11.27 -7.92 -15.92
C PRO A 953 -11.55 -7.52 -14.47
N VAL A 954 -11.40 -6.23 -14.15
CA VAL A 954 -11.62 -5.68 -12.80
C VAL A 954 -13.05 -5.94 -12.32
N VAL A 955 -14.04 -5.83 -13.22
CA VAL A 955 -15.45 -6.10 -12.92
C VAL A 955 -15.69 -7.53 -12.42
N GLU A 956 -14.92 -8.49 -12.91
CA GLU A 956 -15.00 -9.89 -12.50
C GLU A 956 -13.96 -10.25 -11.43
N ALA A 957 -13.09 -9.33 -11.00
CA ALA A 957 -12.03 -9.61 -10.04
C ALA A 957 -12.49 -9.59 -8.57
N PHE A 958 -13.69 -9.07 -8.28
CA PHE A 958 -14.20 -8.96 -6.91
C PHE A 958 -14.43 -10.34 -6.25
N GLY A 959 -13.75 -10.65 -5.13
CA GLY A 959 -13.76 -11.99 -4.53
C GLY A 959 -12.93 -13.05 -5.28
N PHE A 960 -12.15 -12.66 -6.30
CA PHE A 960 -11.29 -13.59 -7.04
C PHE A 960 -10.19 -14.20 -6.16
N SER A 961 -9.53 -13.37 -5.35
CA SER A 961 -8.47 -13.81 -4.44
C SER A 961 -8.97 -14.81 -3.40
N GLU A 962 -10.17 -14.58 -2.85
CA GLU A 962 -10.80 -15.50 -1.91
C GLU A 962 -11.20 -16.82 -2.58
N GLU A 963 -11.79 -16.76 -3.79
CA GLU A 963 -12.18 -17.96 -4.52
C GLU A 963 -10.98 -18.85 -4.86
N ILE A 964 -9.85 -18.26 -5.30
CA ILE A 964 -8.60 -19.01 -5.52
C ILE A 964 -8.10 -19.61 -4.21
N ARG A 965 -7.98 -18.82 -3.14
CA ARG A 965 -7.51 -19.33 -1.84
C ARG A 965 -8.40 -20.46 -1.34
N LYS A 966 -9.72 -20.33 -1.45
CA LYS A 966 -10.67 -21.37 -1.00
C LYS A 966 -10.58 -22.65 -1.82
N ARG A 967 -10.51 -22.55 -3.16
CA ARG A 967 -10.41 -23.74 -4.04
C ARG A 967 -9.06 -24.45 -3.94
N THR A 968 -8.00 -23.70 -3.71
CA THR A 968 -6.63 -24.22 -3.54
C THR A 968 -6.28 -24.53 -2.09
N SER A 969 -7.21 -24.30 -1.14
CA SER A 969 -6.97 -24.44 0.30
C SER A 969 -5.76 -23.62 0.78
N GLY A 970 -5.54 -22.45 0.19
CA GLY A 970 -4.45 -21.53 0.48
C GLY A 970 -3.16 -21.81 -0.30
N ALA A 971 -3.10 -22.87 -1.11
CA ALA A 971 -1.88 -23.25 -1.84
C ALA A 971 -1.53 -22.30 -3.01
N ALA A 972 -2.45 -21.42 -3.41
CA ALA A 972 -2.18 -20.36 -4.37
C ALA A 972 -2.66 -19.02 -3.82
N SER A 973 -1.85 -17.98 -4.01
CA SER A 973 -2.24 -16.60 -3.72
C SER A 973 -2.01 -15.73 -4.96
N PRO A 974 -3.07 -15.12 -5.52
CA PRO A 974 -2.93 -14.17 -6.61
C PRO A 974 -2.46 -12.81 -6.10
N GLN A 975 -1.71 -12.08 -6.93
CA GLN A 975 -1.40 -10.67 -6.74
C GLN A 975 -1.97 -9.88 -7.91
N LEU A 976 -2.87 -8.94 -7.64
CA LEU A 976 -3.55 -8.13 -8.65
C LEU A 976 -2.87 -6.76 -8.77
N VAL A 977 -2.51 -6.37 -9.99
CA VAL A 977 -1.95 -5.05 -10.31
C VAL A 977 -2.72 -4.47 -11.49
N PHE A 978 -3.13 -3.20 -11.42
CA PHE A 978 -3.84 -2.53 -12.52
C PHE A 978 -2.93 -2.41 -13.75
N ASP A 979 -3.43 -2.84 -14.92
CA ASP A 979 -2.65 -2.92 -16.15
C ASP A 979 -3.32 -2.20 -17.34
N GLY A 980 -4.30 -1.33 -17.06
CA GLY A 980 -4.96 -0.48 -18.05
C GLY A 980 -6.34 -0.99 -18.47
N PHE A 981 -6.74 -0.65 -19.70
CA PHE A 981 -8.06 -0.92 -20.25
C PHE A 981 -7.98 -1.74 -21.54
N ASP A 982 -8.75 -2.83 -21.61
CA ASP A 982 -8.89 -3.64 -22.82
C ASP A 982 -10.28 -3.48 -23.42
N MET A 983 -10.34 -3.46 -24.75
CA MET A 983 -11.60 -3.44 -25.48
C MET A 983 -12.36 -4.75 -25.28
N LEU A 984 -13.62 -4.67 -24.84
CA LEU A 984 -14.54 -5.79 -24.91
C LEU A 984 -15.05 -5.89 -26.34
N ASP A 985 -14.61 -6.90 -27.08
CA ASP A 985 -14.98 -7.12 -28.48
C ASP A 985 -16.39 -7.73 -28.61
N ILE A 986 -17.37 -7.05 -28.02
CA ILE A 986 -18.78 -7.38 -28.07
C ILE A 986 -19.55 -6.06 -28.22
N ASP A 987 -20.34 -5.94 -29.28
CA ASP A 987 -21.19 -4.78 -29.52
C ASP A 987 -22.33 -4.73 -28.47
N PRO A 988 -22.46 -3.68 -27.63
CA PRO A 988 -23.54 -3.55 -26.65
C PRO A 988 -24.95 -3.55 -27.24
N PHE A 989 -25.11 -3.18 -28.51
CA PHE A 989 -26.42 -3.07 -29.17
C PHE A 989 -26.75 -4.25 -30.08
N TRP A 990 -25.87 -5.24 -30.18
CA TRP A 990 -26.12 -6.41 -31.03
C TRP A 990 -27.30 -7.24 -30.51
N VAL A 991 -28.17 -7.64 -31.45
CA VAL A 991 -29.34 -8.49 -31.22
C VAL A 991 -29.25 -9.66 -32.19
N PRO A 992 -29.48 -10.91 -31.75
CA PRO A 992 -29.47 -12.06 -32.65
C PRO A 992 -30.54 -11.90 -33.73
N HIS A 993 -30.15 -12.09 -34.99
CA HIS A 993 -31.04 -11.95 -36.15
C HIS A 993 -31.48 -13.30 -36.72
N THR A 994 -30.72 -14.37 -36.46
CA THR A 994 -31.00 -15.72 -36.99
C THR A 994 -31.41 -16.70 -35.88
N GLU A 995 -32.16 -17.74 -36.26
CA GLU A 995 -32.52 -18.82 -35.33
C GLU A 995 -31.29 -19.62 -34.89
N GLU A 996 -30.25 -19.74 -35.74
CA GLU A 996 -28.97 -20.38 -35.41
C GLU A 996 -28.19 -19.58 -34.34
N GLU A 997 -28.11 -18.25 -34.47
CA GLU A 997 -27.54 -17.35 -33.44
C GLU A 997 -28.33 -17.42 -32.12
N LEU A 998 -29.65 -17.57 -32.20
CA LEU A 998 -30.52 -17.74 -31.04
C LEU A 998 -30.31 -19.11 -30.35
N GLU A 999 -30.07 -20.16 -31.12
CA GLU A 999 -29.78 -21.51 -30.59
C GLU A 999 -28.40 -21.58 -29.92
N GLU A 1000 -27.38 -20.89 -30.45
CA GLU A 1000 -26.08 -20.71 -29.78
C GLU A 1000 -26.23 -20.00 -28.43
N LEU A 1001 -27.19 -19.08 -28.32
CA LEU A 1001 -27.58 -18.37 -27.09
C LEU A 1001 -28.41 -19.23 -26.10
N GLY A 1002 -28.84 -20.44 -26.45
CA GLY A 1002 -29.54 -21.36 -25.55
C GLY A 1002 -30.99 -20.98 -25.21
N THR A 1003 -31.73 -21.87 -24.53
CA THR A 1003 -33.20 -21.87 -24.49
C THR A 1003 -33.87 -21.06 -23.37
N PHE A 1004 -33.13 -20.46 -22.43
CA PHE A 1004 -33.70 -19.73 -21.29
C PHE A 1004 -33.12 -18.32 -21.12
N ALA A 1005 -33.97 -17.43 -20.58
CA ALA A 1005 -33.86 -15.98 -20.43
C ALA A 1005 -32.66 -15.41 -19.64
N GLU A 1006 -31.54 -16.13 -19.54
CA GLU A 1006 -30.35 -15.74 -18.77
C GLU A 1006 -29.24 -15.06 -19.59
N ARG A 1007 -29.38 -14.88 -20.92
CA ARG A 1007 -28.29 -14.38 -21.78
C ARG A 1007 -28.56 -12.99 -22.33
N GLU A 1008 -28.62 -12.00 -21.44
CA GLU A 1008 -28.38 -10.62 -21.85
C GLU A 1008 -26.92 -10.52 -22.34
N ASN A 1009 -26.70 -9.83 -23.47
CA ASN A 1009 -25.37 -9.53 -23.97
C ASN A 1009 -24.52 -8.92 -22.84
N VAL A 1010 -23.35 -9.49 -22.54
CA VAL A 1010 -22.50 -9.07 -21.41
C VAL A 1010 -22.15 -7.58 -21.48
N ALA A 1011 -21.88 -7.07 -22.68
CA ALA A 1011 -21.61 -5.65 -22.90
C ALA A 1011 -22.84 -4.78 -22.61
N ARG A 1012 -24.04 -5.25 -22.98
CA ARG A 1012 -25.30 -4.57 -22.67
C ARG A 1012 -25.61 -4.59 -21.18
N ARG A 1013 -25.36 -5.71 -20.49
CA ARG A 1013 -25.51 -5.85 -19.03
C ARG A 1013 -24.64 -4.84 -18.29
N TYR A 1014 -23.37 -4.69 -18.67
CA TYR A 1014 -22.47 -3.70 -18.09
C TYR A 1014 -22.93 -2.27 -18.38
N MET A 1015 -23.27 -1.96 -19.63
CA MET A 1015 -23.81 -0.64 -20.02
C MET A 1015 -25.04 -0.27 -19.19
N ASN A 1016 -26.01 -1.19 -19.10
CA ASN A 1016 -27.25 -0.99 -18.35
C ASN A 1016 -26.98 -0.83 -16.85
N GLY A 1017 -26.04 -1.60 -16.28
CA GLY A 1017 -25.61 -1.47 -14.89
C GLY A 1017 -25.06 -0.08 -14.57
N ILE A 1018 -24.14 0.42 -15.41
CA ILE A 1018 -23.57 1.78 -15.27
C ILE A 1018 -24.67 2.83 -15.42
N ARG A 1019 -25.54 2.70 -16.43
CA ARG A 1019 -26.65 3.63 -16.65
C ARG A 1019 -27.60 3.71 -15.47
N ARG A 1020 -28.00 2.57 -14.88
CA ARG A 1020 -28.87 2.57 -13.68
C ARG A 1020 -28.24 3.32 -12.52
N ARG A 1021 -26.93 3.12 -12.31
CA ARG A 1021 -26.18 3.76 -11.22
C ARG A 1021 -26.15 5.29 -11.38
N LYS A 1022 -25.87 5.77 -12.60
CA LYS A 1022 -25.87 7.21 -12.92
C LYS A 1022 -27.28 7.81 -13.11
N GLY A 1023 -28.34 7.04 -12.89
CA GLY A 1023 -29.72 7.51 -13.13
C GLY A 1023 -30.06 7.79 -14.60
N LEU A 1024 -29.27 7.26 -15.54
CA LEU A 1024 -29.49 7.39 -16.97
C LEU A 1024 -30.60 6.44 -17.44
N PHE A 1025 -31.24 6.80 -18.55
CA PHE A 1025 -32.32 6.02 -19.12
C PHE A 1025 -31.84 4.65 -19.64
N VAL A 1026 -32.54 3.59 -19.24
CA VAL A 1026 -32.26 2.20 -19.65
C VAL A 1026 -33.41 1.69 -20.52
N ASP A 1027 -33.10 1.20 -21.72
CA ASP A 1027 -34.04 0.62 -22.68
C ASP A 1027 -34.50 -0.78 -22.26
N GLU A 1028 -35.09 -0.90 -21.07
CA GLU A 1028 -35.75 -2.11 -20.60
C GLU A 1028 -37.26 -1.93 -20.62
N LYS A 1029 -37.93 -2.78 -21.40
CA LYS A 1029 -39.39 -2.93 -21.32
C LYS A 1029 -39.73 -3.63 -20.01
N VAL A 1030 -40.05 -2.87 -18.96
CA VAL A 1030 -40.66 -3.40 -17.72
C VAL A 1030 -42.10 -3.81 -18.00
N VAL A 1031 -42.31 -4.85 -18.83
CA VAL A 1031 -43.63 -5.46 -19.02
C VAL A 1031 -43.70 -6.67 -18.10
N LYS A 1032 -43.97 -6.42 -16.81
CA LYS A 1032 -44.19 -7.52 -15.84
C LYS A 1032 -45.64 -8.00 -15.78
N ASN A 1033 -46.58 -7.31 -16.45
CA ASN A 1033 -47.94 -7.80 -16.72
C ASN A 1033 -48.56 -7.04 -17.90
N ALA A 1034 -48.61 -7.67 -19.07
CA ALA A 1034 -49.47 -7.21 -20.17
C ALA A 1034 -50.92 -7.60 -19.88
N GLU A 1035 -51.56 -6.96 -18.90
CA GLU A 1035 -53.01 -6.98 -18.85
C GLU A 1035 -53.56 -6.08 -19.96
N LYS A 1036 -54.47 -6.66 -20.74
CA LYS A 1036 -55.11 -6.07 -21.91
C LYS A 1036 -55.82 -4.75 -21.57
N GLN A 1037 -55.11 -3.62 -21.65
CA GLN A 1037 -55.79 -2.34 -21.84
C GLN A 1037 -56.25 -2.25 -23.30
N ARG A 1038 -57.51 -2.65 -23.50
CA ARG A 1038 -58.28 -2.28 -24.68
C ARG A 1038 -58.43 -0.75 -24.70
N THR A 1039 -58.15 -0.21 -25.89
CA THR A 1039 -58.71 1.03 -26.46
C THR A 1039 -58.37 2.34 -25.75
N LEU A 1040 -57.43 3.09 -26.34
CA LEU A 1040 -57.68 4.48 -26.74
C LEU A 1040 -57.00 4.71 -28.09
N LYS A 1041 -57.78 5.32 -28.99
CA LYS A 1041 -57.56 5.39 -30.44
C LYS A 1041 -56.43 6.37 -30.79
N LYS A 1042 -55.79 6.07 -31.93
CA LYS A 1042 -55.07 7.02 -32.78
C LYS A 1042 -55.89 8.30 -32.96
N ASP A 1043 -55.24 9.43 -32.74
CA ASP A 1043 -55.21 10.57 -33.67
C ASP A 1043 -53.76 11.08 -33.75
#